data_AF-A0A2K5J2Y1-F1
#
_entry.id   AF-A0A2K5J2Y1-F1
#
_cell.length_a   1.000
_cell.length_b   1.000
_cell.length_c   1.000
_cell.angle_alpha   90.00
_cell.angle_beta   90.00
_cell.angle_gamma   90.00
#
_symmetry.space_group_name_H-M   'P 1'
#
loop_
_entity.id
_entity.type
_entity.pdbx_description
1 polymer ?
#
loop_
_entity_poly.entity_id
_entity_poly.type
_entity_poly.pdbx_seq_one_letter_code
_entity_poly.pdbx_strand_id
1 'polypeptide(L)'
;MALITLRKNLYRLSDFRMHGALAALKNQPLNNVHKVVKEYLCPWFCSQQSEPFRIRFHHAHCKKFNSKNGNDLHPLSGPVFSQVSDCVRLEQNVKNGESQTFYKRLSNLTSSEEVLSFISTMETLPDTMAAGALQRICEVEKKDGDQGLPKEILENSIFQALCFQLEKEPSQLSNTSLVTALQALILLHVDPQSSLLLNLVAECQNRLKKGGLEVRNLCILGESLIRLHSSGCVTLELVINQLQGEKLETFTPEDIVALYRILQACAEKVDEHQTFLNKINNFSLSIVSNLSPKLISQMLTALVVLDQSQAFPLIIKLGRYVVRHVPHFTNEELRRVLEAFMYFEYHDRFFTKALEYRVAAVCLTLDPEVVCRVMEYCSRKRILSKPILNAVAETFVCQSEKFSPSQISALMEPFGKLHYLPPNASALFRTLENVLFTHFNHFPPETLLKLLHSCSLNECHPVNFMAKIFNPFFLQQLQGEESHLDRLSRARLTQLFLTSVLECPFYKGPKLLRKYQVKSFVTPCCSLETPMDSQLYKSVKIGLIDLLGARLYFASKVLTPYCYTIDVEIKLDEEGFVLPFTVNEDIHERIALCIDGPKRFCSNSKHLLGKEAIKQRHLHLLGYQVVQIPYHEIEMLKSRRELVEYLQRKLFSENTVHWQER
;
A
#
# COMPACT_ATOMS: atom_id res chain seq x y z
N MET A 1 -31.41 4.92 5.53
CA MET A 1 -30.05 4.74 6.09
C MET A 1 -29.18 3.83 5.19
N ALA A 2 -29.04 4.15 3.90
CA ALA A 2 -28.20 3.38 2.96
C ALA A 2 -27.54 4.26 1.85
N LEU A 3 -27.56 5.58 2.00
CA LEU A 3 -27.21 6.52 0.91
C LEU A 3 -26.13 7.55 1.25
N ILE A 4 -25.51 7.46 2.44
CA ILE A 4 -24.49 8.44 2.88
C ILE A 4 -23.08 7.82 2.96
N THR A 5 -22.96 6.49 3.09
CA THR A 5 -21.65 5.79 3.09
C THR A 5 -21.04 5.64 1.68
N LEU A 6 -21.82 5.85 0.61
CA LEU A 6 -21.33 5.76 -0.78
C LEU A 6 -20.57 7.01 -1.24
N ARG A 7 -20.77 8.17 -0.60
CA ARG A 7 -20.20 9.44 -1.08
C ARG A 7 -18.72 9.63 -0.76
N LYS A 8 -18.14 8.83 0.15
CA LYS A 8 -16.68 8.83 0.45
C LYS A 8 -15.92 7.66 -0.20
N ASN A 9 -16.58 6.58 -0.59
CA ASN A 9 -15.94 5.42 -1.23
C ASN A 9 -15.86 5.52 -2.77
N LEU A 10 -16.71 6.32 -3.42
CA LEU A 10 -16.63 6.55 -4.87
C LEU A 10 -15.49 7.52 -5.30
N TYR A 11 -14.84 8.21 -4.36
CA TYR A 11 -13.67 9.07 -4.64
C TYR A 11 -12.32 8.35 -4.42
N ARG A 12 -12.31 7.04 -4.16
CA ARG A 12 -11.08 6.29 -3.81
C ARG A 12 -10.86 5.01 -4.62
N LEU A 13 -11.44 4.91 -5.82
CA LEU A 13 -10.81 4.09 -6.86
C LEU A 13 -9.53 4.81 -7.29
N SER A 14 -8.42 4.09 -7.17
CA SER A 14 -7.03 4.53 -7.35
C SER A 14 -6.83 5.58 -8.46
N ASP A 15 -6.62 6.83 -8.08
CA ASP A 15 -5.57 7.71 -8.59
C ASP A 15 -5.61 9.09 -7.90
N PHE A 16 -4.43 9.54 -7.47
CA PHE A 16 -4.07 10.88 -6.96
C PHE A 16 -4.59 11.38 -5.60
N ARG A 17 -3.60 11.61 -4.72
CA ARG A 17 -3.66 12.64 -3.67
C ARG A 17 -2.50 13.61 -3.87
N MET A 18 -2.80 14.81 -4.35
CA MET A 18 -1.87 15.94 -4.30
C MET A 18 -2.01 16.60 -2.93
N HIS A 19 -1.02 16.45 -2.05
CA HIS A 19 -0.92 17.31 -0.87
C HIS A 19 -0.16 18.60 -1.24
N GLY A 20 -0.78 19.75 -0.94
CA GLY A 20 -0.08 20.95 -0.48
C GLY A 20 0.41 21.95 -1.52
N ALA A 21 -0.48 22.70 -2.17
CA ALA A 21 -0.16 24.02 -2.75
C ALA A 21 -1.40 24.92 -2.98
N LEU A 22 -2.40 24.88 -2.09
CA LEU A 22 -3.62 25.73 -2.20
C LEU A 22 -3.98 26.43 -0.88
N ALA A 23 -2.97 26.89 -0.15
CA ALA A 23 -3.16 27.68 1.08
C ALA A 23 -2.43 29.04 1.07
N ALA A 24 -2.07 29.58 -0.10
CA ALA A 24 -1.37 30.88 -0.19
C ALA A 24 -1.89 31.80 -1.31
N LEU A 25 -3.17 31.69 -1.70
CA LEU A 25 -3.82 32.64 -2.63
C LEU A 25 -5.24 32.96 -2.18
N LYS A 26 -5.35 33.51 -0.97
CA LYS A 26 -6.48 34.36 -0.58
C LYS A 26 -5.93 35.45 0.32
N ASN A 27 -5.49 36.55 -0.30
CA ASN A 27 -5.71 37.91 0.17
C ASN A 27 -5.03 38.91 -0.78
N GLN A 28 -5.82 39.94 -1.13
CA GLN A 28 -5.47 41.23 -1.73
C GLN A 28 -5.64 41.45 -3.25
N PRO A 29 -6.06 42.67 -3.64
CA PRO A 29 -7.10 42.87 -4.66
C PRO A 29 -6.59 43.45 -5.98
N LEU A 30 -7.53 43.50 -6.93
CA LEU A 30 -7.43 44.11 -8.26
C LEU A 30 -6.72 45.48 -8.30
N ASN A 31 -5.82 45.65 -9.27
CA ASN A 31 -5.77 46.88 -10.07
C ASN A 31 -5.17 46.65 -11.46
N ASN A 32 -5.83 47.25 -12.45
CA ASN A 32 -5.51 47.27 -13.88
C ASN A 32 -4.15 47.93 -14.17
N VAL A 33 -3.43 47.48 -15.22
CA VAL A 33 -2.90 48.32 -16.34
C VAL A 33 -2.40 47.42 -17.51
N HIS A 34 -3.05 47.63 -18.65
CA HIS A 34 -2.65 47.56 -20.07
C HIS A 34 -1.21 47.20 -20.56
N LYS A 35 -1.19 46.28 -21.56
CA LYS A 35 -0.60 46.35 -22.94
C LYS A 35 0.94 46.24 -23.19
N VAL A 36 1.27 45.48 -24.25
CA VAL A 36 2.40 45.66 -25.24
C VAL A 36 3.82 45.29 -24.73
N VAL A 37 4.81 44.72 -25.44
CA VAL A 37 5.09 43.98 -26.71
C VAL A 37 6.60 43.66 -26.67
N LYS A 38 7.00 42.58 -27.36
CA LYS A 38 8.31 42.24 -27.99
C LYS A 38 9.68 42.60 -27.36
N GLU A 39 10.54 41.57 -27.48
CA GLU A 39 11.92 41.56 -28.00
C GLU A 39 13.05 42.28 -27.24
N TYR A 40 14.26 41.82 -27.58
CA TYR A 40 15.61 42.33 -27.29
C TYR A 40 16.29 41.68 -26.08
N LEU A 41 17.11 40.65 -26.32
CA LEU A 41 18.53 40.68 -26.73
C LEU A 41 19.46 40.73 -25.49
N CYS A 42 20.32 39.71 -25.39
CA CYS A 42 21.56 39.73 -24.61
C CYS A 42 22.41 40.95 -25.02
N PRO A 43 23.46 41.36 -24.26
CA PRO A 43 24.76 40.70 -24.48
C PRO A 43 25.80 40.83 -23.32
N TRP A 44 27.00 40.24 -23.56
CA TRP A 44 28.31 40.42 -22.87
C TRP A 44 28.70 39.33 -21.85
N PHE A 45 29.91 38.75 -21.80
CA PHE A 45 31.23 39.10 -22.36
C PHE A 45 32.16 37.85 -22.54
N CYS A 46 33.12 38.03 -23.44
CA CYS A 46 34.37 37.31 -23.73
C CYS A 46 35.18 36.84 -22.49
N SER A 47 35.67 35.59 -22.48
CA SER A 47 37.01 35.12 -22.87
C SER A 47 38.14 35.33 -21.83
N GLN A 48 38.73 34.22 -21.35
CA GLN A 48 40.17 34.15 -21.15
C GLN A 48 40.64 32.70 -21.10
N GLN A 49 41.62 32.39 -21.95
CA GLN A 49 42.39 31.15 -21.98
C GLN A 49 43.44 31.15 -20.86
N SER A 50 43.73 29.97 -20.32
CA SER A 50 45.06 29.64 -19.81
C SER A 50 45.30 28.12 -19.94
N GLU A 51 46.39 27.77 -20.63
CA GLU A 51 46.92 26.42 -20.79
C GLU A 51 47.80 26.00 -19.56
N PRO A 52 48.61 24.92 -19.61
CA PRO A 52 48.30 23.65 -18.96
C PRO A 52 49.29 23.32 -17.82
N PHE A 53 48.82 22.69 -16.74
CA PHE A 53 49.72 22.10 -15.75
C PHE A 53 49.52 20.58 -15.69
N ARG A 54 50.63 19.86 -15.92
CA ARG A 54 50.74 18.40 -15.93
C ARG A 54 51.81 18.02 -14.91
N ILE A 55 51.45 17.40 -13.78
CA ILE A 55 52.41 16.63 -12.95
C ILE A 55 51.75 15.34 -12.44
N ARG A 56 52.60 14.31 -12.36
CA ARG A 56 52.42 12.86 -12.41
C ARG A 56 51.80 12.19 -11.18
N PHE A 57 51.30 11.00 -11.50
CA PHE A 57 50.93 9.87 -10.66
C PHE A 57 51.99 9.42 -9.65
N HIS A 58 51.51 8.96 -8.48
CA HIS A 58 52.11 7.84 -7.76
C HIS A 58 51.04 6.81 -7.39
N HIS A 59 51.18 5.61 -7.97
CA HIS A 59 50.61 4.38 -7.45
C HIS A 59 51.43 3.90 -6.26
N ALA A 60 50.77 3.41 -5.20
CA ALA A 60 51.29 2.33 -4.37
C ALA A 60 50.18 1.62 -3.58
N HIS A 61 49.87 0.42 -4.07
CA HIS A 61 49.75 -0.83 -3.33
C HIS A 61 48.81 -1.03 -2.13
N CYS A 62 47.95 -2.04 -2.36
CA CYS A 62 47.22 -2.87 -1.40
C CYS A 62 48.06 -3.35 -0.21
N LYS A 63 47.39 -3.47 0.96
CA LYS A 63 47.64 -4.54 1.93
C LYS A 63 46.34 -5.24 2.32
N LYS A 64 46.32 -6.54 2.08
CA LYS A 64 45.40 -7.53 2.64
C LYS A 64 45.69 -7.71 4.13
N PHE A 65 44.66 -8.01 4.92
CA PHE A 65 44.79 -8.80 6.14
C PHE A 65 43.70 -9.86 6.19
N ASN A 66 44.12 -11.11 6.39
CA ASN A 66 43.27 -12.27 6.64
C ASN A 66 43.28 -12.58 8.15
N SER A 67 42.09 -12.87 8.67
CA SER A 67 41.71 -13.98 9.57
C SER A 67 42.58 -14.33 10.80
N LYS A 68 41.93 -14.42 11.97
CA LYS A 68 41.94 -15.65 12.78
C LYS A 68 40.72 -15.77 13.71
N ASN A 69 40.32 -17.04 13.87
CA ASN A 69 39.15 -17.62 14.55
C ASN A 69 38.97 -17.29 16.05
N GLY A 70 37.71 -17.45 16.49
CA GLY A 70 37.32 -17.83 17.84
C GLY A 70 35.94 -18.52 17.80
N ASN A 71 35.89 -19.78 18.23
CA ASN A 71 34.73 -20.68 18.23
C ASN A 71 33.78 -20.45 19.43
N ASP A 72 32.61 -21.08 19.31
CA ASP A 72 31.68 -21.56 20.35
C ASP A 72 30.74 -20.56 21.04
N LEU A 73 29.46 -20.59 20.64
CA LEU A 73 28.34 -20.24 21.53
C LEU A 73 27.11 -21.14 21.28
N HIS A 74 26.62 -21.66 22.41
CA HIS A 74 25.44 -22.47 22.68
C HIS A 74 24.11 -21.94 22.11
N PRO A 75 23.06 -22.79 22.00
CA PRO A 75 21.74 -22.37 21.57
C PRO A 75 21.08 -21.49 22.65
N LEU A 76 20.90 -20.21 22.34
CA LEU A 76 20.08 -19.30 23.13
C LEU A 76 18.61 -19.59 22.83
N SER A 77 17.95 -20.28 23.76
CA SER A 77 16.50 -20.27 23.92
C SER A 77 16.00 -18.83 23.85
N GLY A 78 15.19 -18.51 22.84
CA GLY A 78 14.49 -17.24 22.77
C GLY A 78 13.53 -17.11 23.96
N PRO A 79 13.31 -15.90 24.50
CA PRO A 79 12.27 -15.70 25.49
C PRO A 79 10.94 -16.04 24.85
N VAL A 80 10.29 -17.08 25.37
CA VAL A 80 8.88 -17.36 25.13
C VAL A 80 8.14 -16.11 25.63
N PHE A 81 7.68 -15.28 24.70
CA PHE A 81 6.76 -14.20 25.02
C PHE A 81 5.43 -14.84 25.43
N SER A 82 5.26 -15.03 26.73
CA SER A 82 3.95 -15.34 27.30
C SER A 82 3.04 -14.13 27.03
N GLN A 83 1.91 -14.38 26.38
CA GLN A 83 0.79 -13.45 26.45
C GLN A 83 0.48 -13.26 27.94
N VAL A 84 0.81 -12.08 28.46
CA VAL A 84 0.38 -11.68 29.81
C VAL A 84 -1.14 -11.58 29.74
N SER A 85 -1.84 -12.55 30.32
CA SER A 85 -3.30 -12.55 30.45
C SER A 85 -3.77 -11.34 31.27
N ASP A 86 -4.84 -10.66 30.85
CA ASP A 86 -5.41 -9.52 31.58
C ASP A 86 -5.84 -9.91 33.01
N CYS A 87 -6.18 -11.20 33.24
CA CYS A 87 -6.41 -11.79 34.56
C CYS A 87 -5.23 -11.62 35.54
N VAL A 88 -3.98 -11.64 35.06
CA VAL A 88 -2.76 -11.46 35.89
C VAL A 88 -2.55 -9.98 36.27
N ARG A 89 -3.15 -9.03 35.54
CA ARG A 89 -3.08 -7.60 35.87
C ARG A 89 -4.13 -7.16 36.88
N LEU A 90 -5.27 -7.86 36.97
CA LEU A 90 -6.22 -7.69 38.09
C LEU A 90 -5.58 -8.06 39.45
N GLU A 91 -4.55 -8.92 39.45
CA GLU A 91 -3.78 -9.27 40.66
C GLU A 91 -3.02 -8.08 41.27
N GLN A 92 -2.58 -7.11 40.46
CA GLN A 92 -1.72 -6.00 40.92
C GLN A 92 -2.48 -4.95 41.75
N ASN A 93 -3.81 -4.94 41.68
CA ASN A 93 -4.66 -3.96 42.38
C ASN A 93 -5.25 -4.48 43.70
N VAL A 94 -4.95 -5.71 44.12
CA VAL A 94 -5.59 -6.32 45.29
C VAL A 94 -4.59 -6.60 46.41
N LYS A 95 -4.80 -5.95 47.57
CA LYS A 95 -3.96 -6.06 48.77
C LYS A 95 -4.22 -7.31 49.63
N ASN A 96 -5.09 -8.23 49.20
CA ASN A 96 -5.59 -9.36 50.01
C ASN A 96 -5.10 -10.72 49.47
N GLY A 97 -4.54 -11.56 50.34
CA GLY A 97 -3.95 -12.86 49.97
C GLY A 97 -4.93 -13.85 49.34
N GLU A 98 -6.21 -13.81 49.73
CA GLU A 98 -7.28 -14.67 49.19
C GLU A 98 -7.68 -14.30 47.76
N SER A 99 -7.53 -13.03 47.36
CA SER A 99 -7.84 -12.63 45.99
C SER A 99 -6.75 -13.04 45.02
N GLN A 100 -5.48 -13.04 45.44
CA GLN A 100 -4.37 -13.50 44.60
C GLN A 100 -4.45 -15.01 44.32
N THR A 101 -4.86 -15.82 45.30
CA THR A 101 -5.06 -17.26 45.09
C THR A 101 -6.25 -17.53 44.16
N PHE A 102 -7.32 -16.75 44.27
CA PHE A 102 -8.47 -16.81 43.35
C PHE A 102 -8.04 -16.52 41.91
N TYR A 103 -7.39 -15.38 41.63
CA TYR A 103 -7.01 -15.01 40.26
C TYR A 103 -5.99 -15.95 39.63
N LYS A 104 -5.01 -16.45 40.41
CA LYS A 104 -4.08 -17.49 39.93
C LYS A 104 -4.79 -18.79 39.54
N ARG A 105 -5.81 -19.18 40.28
CA ARG A 105 -6.58 -20.38 39.98
C ARG A 105 -7.47 -20.15 38.77
N LEU A 106 -8.13 -19.00 38.71
CA LEU A 106 -8.99 -18.57 37.60
C LEU A 106 -8.21 -18.49 36.28
N SER A 107 -6.97 -17.98 36.28
CA SER A 107 -6.14 -17.89 35.08
C SER A 107 -5.74 -19.25 34.50
N ASN A 108 -5.74 -20.31 35.31
CA ASN A 108 -5.38 -21.66 34.90
C ASN A 108 -6.55 -22.46 34.30
N LEU A 109 -7.79 -22.00 34.46
CA LEU A 109 -8.98 -22.69 33.93
C LEU A 109 -9.08 -22.48 32.43
N THR A 110 -9.40 -23.53 31.67
CA THR A 110 -9.30 -23.55 30.20
C THR A 110 -10.65 -23.58 29.48
N SER A 111 -11.75 -23.88 30.17
CA SER A 111 -13.12 -23.82 29.63
C SER A 111 -14.05 -22.96 30.50
N SER A 112 -15.15 -22.49 29.92
CA SER A 112 -16.20 -21.75 30.64
C SER A 112 -16.89 -22.61 31.69
N GLU A 113 -17.08 -23.90 31.42
CA GLU A 113 -17.62 -24.89 32.36
C GLU A 113 -16.73 -25.06 33.58
N GLU A 114 -15.40 -25.13 33.40
CA GLU A 114 -14.43 -25.16 34.49
C GLU A 114 -14.52 -23.89 35.34
N VAL A 115 -14.67 -22.71 34.70
CA VAL A 115 -14.85 -21.44 35.40
C VAL A 115 -16.14 -21.43 36.22
N LEU A 116 -17.27 -21.81 35.62
CA LEU A 116 -18.57 -21.83 36.29
C LEU A 116 -18.59 -22.86 37.43
N SER A 117 -18.01 -24.05 37.22
CA SER A 117 -17.89 -25.07 38.26
C SER A 117 -17.03 -24.58 39.43
N PHE A 118 -15.91 -23.90 39.17
CA PHE A 118 -15.09 -23.31 40.22
C PHE A 118 -15.86 -22.25 41.03
N ILE A 119 -16.60 -21.37 40.36
CA ILE A 119 -17.43 -20.35 41.01
C ILE A 119 -18.52 -20.98 41.87
N SER A 120 -19.12 -22.09 41.42
CA SER A 120 -20.15 -22.80 42.18
C SER A 120 -19.67 -23.35 43.53
N THR A 121 -18.35 -23.54 43.70
CA THR A 121 -17.77 -24.00 44.97
C THR A 121 -17.57 -22.90 46.00
N MET A 122 -17.85 -21.64 45.65
CA MET A 122 -17.64 -20.49 46.54
C MET A 122 -18.94 -20.09 47.25
N GLU A 123 -18.88 -19.96 48.58
CA GLU A 123 -20.03 -19.51 49.40
C GLU A 123 -20.34 -18.02 49.21
N THR A 124 -19.33 -17.19 48.97
CA THR A 124 -19.48 -15.75 48.72
C THR A 124 -18.54 -15.32 47.59
N LEU A 125 -19.07 -14.56 46.63
CA LEU A 125 -18.30 -14.06 45.49
C LEU A 125 -18.34 -12.52 45.48
N PRO A 126 -17.24 -11.85 45.88
CA PRO A 126 -17.12 -10.40 45.74
C PRO A 126 -17.29 -9.93 44.30
N ASP A 127 -17.85 -8.73 44.11
CA ASP A 127 -18.13 -8.19 42.76
C ASP A 127 -16.88 -8.06 41.87
N THR A 128 -15.70 -7.85 42.47
CA THR A 128 -14.41 -7.87 41.77
C THR A 128 -14.12 -9.25 41.18
N MET A 129 -14.35 -10.31 41.95
CA MET A 129 -14.19 -11.70 41.52
C MET A 129 -15.26 -12.10 40.50
N ALA A 130 -16.49 -11.60 40.65
CA ALA A 130 -17.58 -11.81 39.68
C ALA A 130 -17.24 -11.19 38.31
N ALA A 131 -16.75 -9.94 38.28
CA ALA A 131 -16.29 -9.31 37.06
C ALA A 131 -15.08 -10.05 36.44
N GLY A 132 -14.14 -10.49 37.27
CA GLY A 132 -12.99 -11.30 36.84
C GLY A 132 -13.39 -12.66 36.26
N ALA A 133 -14.38 -13.32 36.87
CA ALA A 133 -14.97 -14.56 36.37
C ALA A 133 -15.59 -14.39 34.99
N LEU A 134 -16.43 -13.36 34.79
CA LEU A 134 -17.01 -13.04 33.49
C LEU A 134 -15.93 -12.76 32.44
N GLN A 135 -14.87 -12.03 32.82
CA GLN A 135 -13.75 -11.79 31.93
C GLN A 135 -13.05 -13.09 31.54
N ARG A 136 -12.85 -14.02 32.48
CA ARG A 136 -12.23 -15.31 32.17
C ARG A 136 -13.09 -16.15 31.23
N ILE A 137 -14.41 -16.21 31.47
CA ILE A 137 -15.37 -16.86 30.55
C ILE A 137 -15.22 -16.27 29.15
N CYS A 138 -15.13 -14.94 29.03
CA CYS A 138 -14.89 -14.30 27.75
C CYS A 138 -13.56 -14.67 27.10
N GLU A 139 -12.47 -14.80 27.87
CA GLU A 139 -11.16 -15.16 27.34
C GLU A 139 -11.09 -16.59 26.80
N VAL A 140 -11.76 -17.54 27.46
CA VAL A 140 -11.76 -18.97 27.06
C VAL A 140 -12.65 -19.21 25.85
N GLU A 141 -13.82 -18.57 25.79
CA GLU A 141 -14.78 -18.72 24.69
C GLU A 141 -14.31 -18.04 23.39
N LYS A 142 -13.52 -16.96 23.50
CA LYS A 142 -12.93 -16.29 22.32
C LYS A 142 -11.95 -17.14 21.52
N LYS A 143 -11.48 -18.27 22.06
CA LYS A 143 -10.53 -19.13 21.34
C LYS A 143 -11.16 -19.85 20.14
N ASP A 144 -12.50 -19.97 20.09
CA ASP A 144 -13.22 -20.72 19.06
C ASP A 144 -13.81 -19.87 17.91
N GLY A 145 -13.37 -18.61 17.77
CA GLY A 145 -13.81 -17.71 16.69
C GLY A 145 -15.07 -16.91 17.05
N ASP A 146 -15.49 -16.01 16.14
CA ASP A 146 -16.60 -15.02 16.32
C ASP A 146 -18.00 -15.65 16.52
N GLN A 147 -18.11 -16.93 16.89
CA GLN A 147 -19.37 -17.53 17.32
C GLN A 147 -19.65 -17.06 18.74
N GLY A 148 -20.79 -16.39 18.95
CA GLY A 148 -21.20 -15.94 20.29
C GLY A 148 -21.33 -17.09 21.28
N LEU A 149 -21.55 -16.77 22.56
CA LEU A 149 -21.65 -17.77 23.62
C LEU A 149 -22.60 -18.92 23.25
N PRO A 150 -22.18 -20.19 23.45
CA PRO A 150 -23.08 -21.33 23.46
C PRO A 150 -24.32 -21.04 24.31
N LYS A 151 -25.51 -21.38 23.79
CA LYS A 151 -26.79 -21.18 24.50
C LYS A 151 -26.78 -21.82 25.89
N GLU A 152 -26.08 -22.95 26.01
CA GLU A 152 -25.87 -23.71 27.24
C GLU A 152 -25.21 -22.88 28.36
N ILE A 153 -24.31 -21.95 28.01
CA ILE A 153 -23.65 -21.06 28.98
C ILE A 153 -24.56 -19.89 29.35
N LEU A 154 -25.28 -19.32 28.38
CA LEU A 154 -26.25 -18.23 28.64
C LEU A 154 -27.43 -18.70 29.52
N GLU A 155 -27.83 -19.97 29.37
CA GLU A 155 -28.87 -20.62 30.17
C GLU A 155 -28.35 -21.17 31.51
N ASN A 156 -27.04 -21.14 31.74
CA ASN A 156 -26.44 -21.64 32.98
C ASN A 156 -26.84 -20.76 34.18
N SER A 157 -27.38 -21.38 35.22
CA SER A 157 -27.87 -20.69 36.43
C SER A 157 -26.79 -19.89 37.16
N ILE A 158 -25.53 -20.34 37.14
CA ILE A 158 -24.40 -19.65 37.76
C ILE A 158 -24.05 -18.40 36.95
N PHE A 159 -24.03 -18.50 35.62
CA PHE A 159 -23.80 -17.36 34.74
C PHE A 159 -24.88 -16.29 34.90
N GLN A 160 -26.15 -16.71 34.96
CA GLN A 160 -27.28 -15.81 35.23
C GLN A 160 -27.19 -15.18 36.62
N ALA A 161 -26.76 -15.93 37.64
CA ALA A 161 -26.54 -15.39 38.99
C ALA A 161 -25.45 -14.32 39.01
N LEU A 162 -24.33 -14.52 38.29
CA LEU A 162 -23.27 -13.52 38.13
C LEU A 162 -23.80 -12.25 37.47
N CYS A 163 -24.56 -12.40 36.39
CA CYS A 163 -25.19 -11.28 35.68
C CYS A 163 -26.15 -10.51 36.59
N PHE A 164 -27.01 -11.24 37.31
CA PHE A 164 -27.99 -10.65 38.23
C PHE A 164 -27.34 -9.92 39.41
N GLN A 165 -26.24 -10.45 39.96
CA GLN A 165 -25.46 -9.80 41.01
C GLN A 165 -24.97 -8.41 40.56
N LEU A 166 -24.43 -8.32 39.35
CA LEU A 166 -23.91 -7.07 38.78
C LEU A 166 -25.02 -6.08 38.41
N GLU A 167 -26.23 -6.56 38.14
CA GLU A 167 -27.40 -5.72 37.81
C GLU A 167 -28.00 -5.03 39.04
N LYS A 168 -27.97 -5.68 40.21
CA LYS A 168 -28.70 -5.24 41.41
C LYS A 168 -28.22 -3.90 41.98
N GLU A 169 -26.90 -3.70 42.09
CA GLU A 169 -26.31 -2.49 42.69
C GLU A 169 -25.05 -2.01 41.93
N PRO A 170 -25.19 -1.49 40.69
CA PRO A 170 -24.05 -1.04 39.89
C PRO A 170 -23.27 0.11 40.55
N SER A 171 -23.90 0.89 41.44
CA SER A 171 -23.26 1.98 42.19
C SER A 171 -22.22 1.50 43.21
N GLN A 172 -22.31 0.26 43.71
CA GLN A 172 -21.35 -0.30 44.68
C GLN A 172 -20.09 -0.87 44.00
N LEU A 173 -20.17 -1.14 42.69
CA LEU A 173 -19.06 -1.72 41.95
C LEU A 173 -17.86 -0.77 41.94
N SER A 174 -16.65 -1.31 42.04
CA SER A 174 -15.44 -0.52 41.76
C SER A 174 -15.42 -0.07 40.30
N ASN A 175 -14.71 1.03 39.99
CA ASN A 175 -14.58 1.53 38.60
C ASN A 175 -14.06 0.44 37.65
N THR A 176 -13.07 -0.32 38.11
CA THR A 176 -12.46 -1.42 37.35
C THR A 176 -13.45 -2.56 37.17
N SER A 177 -14.13 -3.01 38.24
CA SER A 177 -15.13 -4.09 38.15
C SER A 177 -16.25 -3.74 37.18
N LEU A 178 -16.76 -2.51 37.26
CA LEU A 178 -17.86 -2.02 36.43
C LEU A 178 -17.49 -2.07 34.94
N VAL A 179 -16.34 -1.48 34.58
CA VAL A 179 -15.91 -1.37 33.19
C VAL A 179 -15.47 -2.72 32.62
N THR A 180 -14.80 -3.55 33.42
CA THR A 180 -14.42 -4.91 33.03
C THR A 180 -15.65 -5.80 32.82
N ALA A 181 -16.63 -5.76 33.72
CA ALA A 181 -17.87 -6.50 33.57
C ALA A 181 -18.63 -6.08 32.31
N LEU A 182 -18.76 -4.77 32.09
CA LEU A 182 -19.36 -4.23 30.86
C LEU A 182 -18.64 -4.74 29.62
N GLN A 183 -17.30 -4.66 29.59
CA GLN A 183 -16.51 -5.14 28.46
C GLN A 183 -16.72 -6.64 28.22
N ALA A 184 -16.67 -7.46 29.27
CA ALA A 184 -16.86 -8.90 29.17
C ALA A 184 -18.24 -9.24 28.60
N LEU A 185 -19.32 -8.64 29.11
CA LEU A 185 -20.68 -8.88 28.65
C LEU A 185 -20.89 -8.50 27.17
N ILE A 186 -20.28 -7.39 26.73
CA ILE A 186 -20.30 -6.99 25.31
C ILE A 186 -19.58 -8.02 24.43
N LEU A 187 -18.42 -8.49 24.89
CA LEU A 187 -17.62 -9.48 24.16
C LEU A 187 -18.26 -10.87 24.15
N LEU A 188 -19.12 -11.15 25.11
CA LEU A 188 -19.94 -12.36 25.19
C LEU A 188 -21.25 -12.25 24.37
N HIS A 189 -21.45 -11.13 23.67
CA HIS A 189 -22.63 -10.86 22.83
C HIS A 189 -23.97 -10.93 23.58
N VAL A 190 -23.99 -10.51 24.85
CA VAL A 190 -25.24 -10.30 25.60
C VAL A 190 -26.06 -9.20 24.91
N ASP A 191 -27.39 -9.34 24.87
CA ASP A 191 -28.29 -8.40 24.19
C ASP A 191 -28.03 -6.95 24.64
N PRO A 192 -27.64 -6.03 23.73
CA PRO A 192 -27.40 -4.62 24.04
C PRO A 192 -28.59 -3.90 24.68
N GLN A 193 -29.82 -4.41 24.49
CA GLN A 193 -31.05 -3.85 25.09
C GLN A 193 -31.42 -4.49 26.43
N SER A 194 -30.62 -5.45 26.93
CA SER A 194 -30.81 -6.02 28.25
C SER A 194 -30.71 -4.95 29.34
N SER A 195 -31.54 -5.06 30.37
CA SER A 195 -31.54 -4.17 31.53
C SER A 195 -30.18 -4.13 32.21
N LEU A 196 -29.47 -5.26 32.28
CA LEU A 196 -28.09 -5.36 32.76
C LEU A 196 -27.14 -4.41 32.01
N LEU A 197 -27.04 -4.52 30.67
CA LEU A 197 -26.12 -3.69 29.90
C LEU A 197 -26.51 -2.22 29.96
N LEU A 198 -27.80 -1.89 29.89
CA LEU A 198 -28.28 -0.51 30.01
C LEU A 198 -27.94 0.11 31.37
N ASN A 199 -28.11 -0.63 32.47
CA ASN A 199 -27.77 -0.16 33.82
C ASN A 199 -26.26 0.07 33.99
N LEU A 200 -25.43 -0.87 33.51
CA LEU A 200 -23.97 -0.73 33.57
C LEU A 200 -23.47 0.44 32.71
N VAL A 201 -24.03 0.63 31.51
CA VAL A 201 -23.71 1.78 30.64
C VAL A 201 -24.12 3.09 31.30
N ALA A 202 -25.33 3.17 31.90
CA ALA A 202 -25.81 4.37 32.58
C ALA A 202 -24.89 4.75 33.77
N GLU A 203 -24.47 3.78 34.57
CA GLU A 203 -23.56 4.04 35.69
C GLU A 203 -22.15 4.44 35.21
N CYS A 204 -21.63 3.81 34.15
CA CYS A 204 -20.38 4.25 33.50
C CYS A 204 -20.48 5.71 33.02
N GLN A 205 -21.58 6.10 32.40
CA GLN A 205 -21.81 7.48 31.96
C GLN A 205 -21.89 8.47 33.13
N ASN A 206 -22.51 8.07 34.24
CA ASN A 206 -22.59 8.87 35.46
C ASN A 206 -21.19 9.12 36.06
N ARG A 207 -20.37 8.07 36.17
CA ARG A 207 -18.99 8.18 36.68
C ARG A 207 -18.07 8.95 35.76
N LEU A 208 -18.26 8.79 34.45
CA LEU A 208 -17.56 9.58 33.44
C LEU A 208 -17.87 11.07 33.63
N LYS A 209 -19.13 11.47 33.80
CA LYS A 209 -19.51 12.88 34.05
C LYS A 209 -18.89 13.46 35.32
N LYS A 210 -18.66 12.63 36.34
CA LYS A 210 -18.02 13.03 37.60
C LYS A 210 -16.49 13.14 37.52
N GLY A 211 -15.86 12.65 36.45
CA GLY A 211 -14.40 12.74 36.23
C GLY A 211 -13.57 11.84 37.14
N GLY A 212 -14.12 10.71 37.60
CA GLY A 212 -13.47 9.81 38.57
C GLY A 212 -12.84 8.54 37.99
N LEU A 213 -12.74 8.40 36.67
CA LEU A 213 -12.23 7.19 36.01
C LEU A 213 -10.74 7.33 35.68
N GLU A 214 -9.97 6.31 36.04
CA GLU A 214 -8.55 6.19 35.67
C GLU A 214 -8.36 5.98 34.17
N VAL A 215 -7.18 6.32 33.64
CA VAL A 215 -6.80 6.18 32.23
C VAL A 215 -7.15 4.81 31.65
N ARG A 216 -6.80 3.72 32.36
CA ARG A 216 -7.08 2.36 31.92
C ARG A 216 -8.58 2.10 31.77
N ASN A 217 -9.36 2.56 32.75
CA ASN A 217 -10.81 2.39 32.76
C ASN A 217 -11.47 3.24 31.66
N LEU A 218 -10.96 4.45 31.40
CA LEU A 218 -11.41 5.28 30.27
C LEU A 218 -11.14 4.62 28.92
N CYS A 219 -9.96 4.02 28.72
CA CYS A 219 -9.63 3.29 27.51
C CYS A 219 -10.56 2.08 27.29
N ILE A 220 -10.74 1.24 28.32
CA ILE A 220 -11.62 0.07 28.23
C ILE A 220 -13.07 0.50 27.96
N LEU A 221 -13.55 1.53 28.67
CA LEU A 221 -14.89 2.08 28.47
C LEU A 221 -15.08 2.60 27.03
N GLY A 222 -14.13 3.38 26.53
CA GLY A 222 -14.17 3.91 25.16
C GLY A 222 -14.25 2.80 24.11
N GLU A 223 -13.44 1.75 24.25
CA GLU A 223 -13.49 0.58 23.35
C GLU A 223 -14.81 -0.21 23.44
N SER A 224 -15.36 -0.35 24.65
CA SER A 224 -16.65 -1.01 24.89
C SER A 224 -17.80 -0.24 24.24
N LEU A 225 -17.81 1.09 24.37
CA LEU A 225 -18.84 1.96 23.77
C LEU A 225 -18.84 1.88 22.23
N ILE A 226 -17.67 1.75 21.61
CA ILE A 226 -17.54 1.61 20.14
C ILE A 226 -18.23 0.32 19.67
N ARG A 227 -18.10 -0.78 20.41
CA ARG A 227 -18.70 -2.08 20.06
C ARG A 227 -20.20 -2.11 20.23
N LEU A 228 -20.74 -1.39 21.20
CA LEU A 228 -22.17 -1.40 21.50
C LEU A 228 -23.02 -0.66 20.45
N HIS A 229 -22.42 0.15 19.56
CA HIS A 229 -23.12 1.00 18.59
C HIS A 229 -24.22 1.88 19.22
N SER A 230 -24.27 1.95 20.56
CA SER A 230 -25.34 2.51 21.35
C SER A 230 -25.05 4.00 21.55
N SER A 231 -25.77 4.83 20.79
CA SER A 231 -26.05 6.25 21.07
C SER A 231 -24.93 7.06 21.76
N GLY A 232 -24.21 7.85 20.97
CA GLY A 232 -23.69 9.14 21.44
C GLY A 232 -22.22 9.37 21.15
N CYS A 233 -21.93 10.01 20.02
CA CYS A 233 -20.68 10.75 19.79
C CYS A 233 -20.29 11.57 21.04
N VAL A 234 -21.27 12.11 21.76
CA VAL A 234 -21.10 12.88 23.01
C VAL A 234 -20.40 12.10 24.12
N THR A 235 -20.78 10.84 24.40
CA THR A 235 -20.16 10.07 25.49
C THR A 235 -18.71 9.71 25.16
N LEU A 236 -18.45 9.33 23.90
CA LEU A 236 -17.10 9.02 23.44
C LEU A 236 -16.22 10.28 23.39
N GLU A 237 -16.81 11.44 23.05
CA GLU A 237 -16.16 12.74 23.08
C GLU A 237 -15.78 13.17 24.50
N LEU A 238 -16.62 12.89 25.50
CA LEU A 238 -16.27 13.07 26.91
C LEU A 238 -15.09 12.19 27.34
N VAL A 239 -15.04 10.92 26.88
CA VAL A 239 -13.89 10.03 27.11
C VAL A 239 -12.63 10.62 26.48
N ILE A 240 -12.69 11.06 25.23
CA ILE A 240 -11.56 11.68 24.52
C ILE A 240 -11.08 12.94 25.27
N ASN A 241 -11.99 13.82 25.70
CA ASN A 241 -11.65 15.05 26.41
C ASN A 241 -10.94 14.80 27.75
N GLN A 242 -11.36 13.77 28.50
CA GLN A 242 -10.66 13.39 29.73
C GLN A 242 -9.27 12.81 29.44
N LEU A 243 -9.18 11.91 28.46
CA LEU A 243 -7.90 11.31 28.06
C LEU A 243 -6.91 12.36 27.49
N GLN A 244 -7.40 13.45 26.90
CA GLN A 244 -6.57 14.57 26.44
C GLN A 244 -5.92 15.35 27.60
N GLY A 245 -6.61 15.44 28.74
CA GLY A 245 -6.12 16.13 29.94
C GLY A 245 -5.02 15.36 30.69
N GLU A 246 -4.94 14.06 30.46
CA GLU A 246 -3.98 13.18 31.12
C GLU A 246 -2.56 13.27 30.53
N LYS A 247 -1.56 12.94 31.37
CA LYS A 247 -0.16 12.88 30.96
C LYS A 247 0.12 11.57 30.24
N LEU A 248 0.68 11.60 29.03
CA LEU A 248 0.89 10.40 28.22
C LEU A 248 1.84 9.39 28.86
N GLU A 249 2.69 9.83 29.79
CA GLU A 249 3.60 8.99 30.56
C GLU A 249 2.88 8.00 31.49
N THR A 250 1.60 8.23 31.82
CA THR A 250 0.80 7.31 32.65
C THR A 250 0.18 6.17 31.86
N PHE A 251 0.24 6.22 30.53
CA PHE A 251 -0.43 5.26 29.64
C PHE A 251 0.45 4.04 29.40
N THR A 252 -0.15 2.86 29.47
CA THR A 252 0.51 1.64 28.97
C THR A 252 0.54 1.64 27.43
N PRO A 253 1.41 0.84 26.79
CA PRO A 253 1.41 0.71 25.33
C PRO A 253 0.05 0.24 24.78
N GLU A 254 -0.67 -0.60 25.52
CA GLU A 254 -2.02 -1.03 25.18
C GLU A 254 -3.02 0.14 25.19
N ASP A 255 -2.90 1.03 26.19
CA ASP A 255 -3.78 2.20 26.32
C ASP A 255 -3.53 3.20 25.19
N ILE A 256 -2.28 3.40 24.77
CA ILE A 256 -1.96 4.25 23.60
C ILE A 256 -2.60 3.68 22.33
N VAL A 257 -2.57 2.36 22.13
CA VAL A 257 -3.24 1.72 20.97
C VAL A 257 -4.77 1.80 21.10
N ALA A 258 -5.31 1.70 22.31
CA ALA A 258 -6.73 1.95 22.57
C ALA A 258 -7.12 3.39 22.21
N LEU A 259 -6.31 4.39 22.55
CA LEU A 259 -6.53 5.78 22.14
C LEU A 259 -6.65 5.93 20.62
N TYR A 260 -5.74 5.34 19.84
CA TYR A 260 -5.83 5.38 18.38
C TYR A 260 -7.13 4.75 17.87
N ARG A 261 -7.55 3.61 18.45
CA ARG A 261 -8.81 2.93 18.09
C ARG A 261 -10.05 3.75 18.47
N ILE A 262 -10.00 4.45 19.61
CA ILE A 262 -11.06 5.35 20.05
C ILE A 262 -11.20 6.52 19.08
N LEU A 263 -10.08 7.18 18.76
CA LEU A 263 -10.07 8.28 17.80
C LEU A 263 -10.51 7.81 16.41
N GLN A 264 -10.12 6.60 16.00
CA GLN A 264 -10.53 5.98 14.73
C GLN A 264 -12.05 5.86 14.61
N ALA A 265 -12.76 5.55 15.71
CA ALA A 265 -14.23 5.50 15.70
C ALA A 265 -14.87 6.89 15.53
N CYS A 266 -14.13 7.96 15.84
CA CYS A 266 -14.53 9.36 15.65
C CYS A 266 -13.88 10.01 14.41
N ALA A 267 -13.60 9.24 13.35
CA ALA A 267 -12.86 9.72 12.17
C ALA A 267 -13.53 10.89 11.41
N GLU A 268 -14.79 11.23 11.70
CA GLU A 268 -15.45 12.41 11.12
C GLU A 268 -14.97 13.73 11.73
N LYS A 269 -14.46 13.71 12.96
CA LYS A 269 -13.98 14.87 13.74
C LYS A 269 -12.45 14.91 13.89
N VAL A 270 -11.71 14.31 12.95
CA VAL A 270 -10.24 14.21 13.04
C VAL A 270 -9.59 15.59 13.19
N ASP A 271 -10.11 16.59 12.48
CA ASP A 271 -9.58 17.96 12.52
C ASP A 271 -9.64 18.58 13.92
N GLU A 272 -10.68 18.26 14.71
CA GLU A 272 -10.86 18.75 16.08
C GLU A 272 -9.85 18.12 17.05
N HIS A 273 -9.32 16.94 16.73
CA HIS A 273 -8.40 16.19 17.58
C HIS A 273 -6.96 16.18 17.04
N GLN A 274 -6.65 16.95 16.00
CA GLN A 274 -5.35 16.87 15.32
C GLN A 274 -4.17 17.26 16.22
N THR A 275 -4.33 18.23 17.13
CA THR A 275 -3.31 18.60 18.11
C THR A 275 -3.00 17.46 19.06
N PHE A 276 -4.03 16.75 19.51
CA PHE A 276 -3.88 15.58 20.37
C PHE A 276 -3.24 14.41 19.62
N LEU A 277 -3.68 14.16 18.38
CA LEU A 277 -3.07 13.16 17.50
C LEU A 277 -1.58 13.42 17.29
N ASN A 278 -1.16 14.68 17.06
CA ASN A 278 0.25 15.03 16.94
C ASN A 278 1.04 14.73 18.22
N LYS A 279 0.46 15.03 19.39
CA LYS A 279 1.05 14.70 20.71
C LYS A 279 1.21 13.19 20.88
N ILE A 280 0.17 12.40 20.58
CA ILE A 280 0.22 10.94 20.68
C ILE A 280 1.19 10.36 19.65
N ASN A 281 1.21 10.84 18.40
CA ASN A 281 2.12 10.40 17.35
C ASN A 281 3.59 10.55 17.77
N ASN A 282 3.94 11.70 18.37
CA ASN A 282 5.29 11.96 18.87
C ASN A 282 5.65 11.07 20.06
N PHE A 283 4.72 10.91 21.03
CA PHE A 283 4.95 10.02 22.17
C PHE A 283 5.05 8.56 21.75
N SER A 284 4.25 8.13 20.77
CA SER A 284 4.20 6.74 20.28
C SER A 284 5.57 6.26 19.80
N LEU A 285 6.44 7.17 19.36
CA LEU A 285 7.82 6.83 19.02
C LEU A 285 8.54 6.12 20.17
N SER A 286 8.34 6.49 21.43
CA SER A 286 9.06 5.89 22.57
C SER A 286 8.61 4.45 22.86
N ILE A 287 7.36 4.08 22.56
CA ILE A 287 6.77 2.79 22.94
C ILE A 287 6.84 1.72 21.84
N VAL A 288 7.13 2.09 20.58
CA VAL A 288 7.07 1.16 19.42
C VAL A 288 7.85 -0.14 19.66
N SER A 289 8.97 -0.08 20.39
CA SER A 289 9.80 -1.26 20.69
C SER A 289 9.13 -2.31 21.56
N ASN A 290 8.09 -1.93 22.29
CA ASN A 290 7.40 -2.76 23.27
C ASN A 290 6.06 -3.28 22.72
N LEU A 291 5.69 -2.93 21.49
CA LEU A 291 4.42 -3.32 20.89
C LEU A 291 4.49 -4.75 20.35
N SER A 292 3.43 -5.52 20.62
CA SER A 292 3.22 -6.84 20.02
C SER A 292 2.79 -6.73 18.54
N PRO A 293 2.89 -7.83 17.76
CA PRO A 293 2.41 -7.85 16.37
C PRO A 293 0.96 -7.34 16.23
N LYS A 294 0.07 -7.80 17.10
CA LYS A 294 -1.33 -7.39 17.15
C LYS A 294 -1.48 -5.88 17.32
N LEU A 295 -0.80 -5.32 18.32
CA LEU A 295 -0.85 -3.88 18.63
C LEU A 295 -0.28 -3.02 17.50
N ILE A 296 0.82 -3.45 16.87
CA ILE A 296 1.39 -2.77 15.70
C ILE A 296 0.39 -2.74 14.54
N SER A 297 -0.23 -3.87 14.22
CA SER A 297 -1.21 -3.96 13.14
C SER A 297 -2.44 -3.06 13.40
N GLN A 298 -2.91 -3.00 14.64
CA GLN A 298 -4.02 -2.14 15.06
C GLN A 298 -3.66 -0.66 14.98
N MET A 299 -2.47 -0.28 15.46
CA MET A 299 -2.00 1.11 15.38
C MET A 299 -1.86 1.57 13.93
N LEU A 300 -1.27 0.75 13.06
CA LEU A 300 -1.16 1.05 11.62
C LEU A 300 -2.54 1.20 10.96
N THR A 301 -3.49 0.33 11.29
CA THR A 301 -4.87 0.40 10.78
C THR A 301 -5.55 1.71 11.20
N ALA A 302 -5.42 2.08 12.48
CA ALA A 302 -6.00 3.31 12.99
C ALA A 302 -5.39 4.54 12.31
N LEU A 303 -4.07 4.58 12.11
CA LEU A 303 -3.39 5.66 11.40
C LEU A 303 -3.92 5.82 9.96
N VAL A 304 -4.24 4.72 9.26
CA VAL A 304 -4.83 4.76 7.90
C VAL A 304 -6.20 5.40 7.93
N VAL A 305 -7.08 4.98 8.84
CA VAL A 305 -8.46 5.49 8.93
C VAL A 305 -8.48 6.96 9.38
N LEU A 306 -7.61 7.32 10.31
CA LEU A 306 -7.38 8.69 10.78
C LEU A 306 -6.59 9.56 9.80
N ASP A 307 -6.15 8.98 8.69
CA ASP A 307 -5.45 9.66 7.62
C ASP A 307 -4.19 10.45 8.06
N GLN A 308 -3.39 9.86 8.96
CA GLN A 308 -2.24 10.53 9.56
C GLN A 308 -0.97 10.43 8.69
N SER A 309 -1.07 10.86 7.43
CA SER A 309 0.06 10.86 6.47
C SER A 309 1.26 11.70 6.92
N GLN A 310 1.02 12.73 7.73
CA GLN A 310 2.01 13.60 8.35
C GLN A 310 2.82 12.91 9.47
N ALA A 311 2.34 11.79 10.03
CA ALA A 311 3.03 11.05 11.09
C ALA A 311 4.18 10.18 10.55
N PHE A 312 4.90 10.67 9.53
CA PHE A 312 5.93 9.93 8.81
C PHE A 312 7.05 9.37 9.71
N PRO A 313 7.56 10.09 10.73
CA PRO A 313 8.54 9.52 11.67
C PRO A 313 8.04 8.28 12.40
N LEU A 314 6.77 8.25 12.79
CA LEU A 314 6.15 7.11 13.46
C LEU A 314 5.98 5.94 12.48
N ILE A 315 5.51 6.21 11.26
CA ILE A 315 5.36 5.20 10.21
C ILE A 315 6.71 4.54 9.89
N ILE A 316 7.80 5.33 9.77
CA ILE A 316 9.14 4.77 9.56
C ILE A 316 9.56 3.89 10.74
N LYS A 317 9.32 4.34 11.98
CA LYS A 317 9.72 3.58 13.17
C LYS A 317 8.95 2.27 13.27
N LEU A 318 7.61 2.31 13.11
CA LEU A 318 6.77 1.12 13.03
C LEU A 318 7.25 0.18 11.91
N GLY A 319 7.51 0.73 10.72
CA GLY A 319 8.00 -0.03 9.57
C GLY A 319 9.27 -0.83 9.82
N ARG A 320 10.24 -0.24 10.53
CA ARG A 320 11.48 -0.93 10.94
C ARG A 320 11.22 -2.07 11.94
N TYR A 321 10.29 -1.88 12.87
CA TYR A 321 9.98 -2.88 13.89
C TYR A 321 9.12 -4.03 13.34
N VAL A 322 8.21 -3.74 12.41
CA VAL A 322 7.40 -4.73 11.68
C VAL A 322 8.27 -5.85 11.10
N VAL A 323 9.46 -5.53 10.59
CA VAL A 323 10.41 -6.52 10.01
C VAL A 323 10.66 -7.71 10.94
N ARG A 324 10.78 -7.46 12.25
CA ARG A 324 11.04 -8.51 13.26
C ARG A 324 9.82 -9.41 13.51
N HIS A 325 8.63 -8.90 13.23
CA HIS A 325 7.35 -9.57 13.47
C HIS A 325 6.79 -10.25 12.23
N VAL A 326 7.38 -10.07 11.04
CA VAL A 326 6.92 -10.70 9.79
C VAL A 326 6.69 -12.21 9.92
N PRO A 327 7.58 -13.02 10.54
CA PRO A 327 7.36 -14.45 10.70
C PRO A 327 6.19 -14.80 11.65
N HIS A 328 5.82 -13.89 12.56
CA HIS A 328 4.89 -14.13 13.66
C HIS A 328 3.49 -13.54 13.44
N PHE A 329 3.30 -12.67 12.43
CA PHE A 329 1.98 -12.13 12.14
C PHE A 329 1.02 -13.22 11.68
N THR A 330 -0.20 -13.18 12.21
CA THR A 330 -1.36 -13.85 11.61
C THR A 330 -1.65 -13.31 10.20
N ASN A 331 -2.47 -14.02 9.43
CA ASN A 331 -2.87 -13.61 8.08
C ASN A 331 -3.56 -12.23 8.10
N GLU A 332 -4.48 -12.03 9.05
CA GLU A 332 -5.21 -10.78 9.25
C GLU A 332 -4.28 -9.61 9.59
N GLU A 333 -3.34 -9.80 10.52
CA GLU A 333 -2.41 -8.75 10.92
C GLU A 333 -1.47 -8.37 9.79
N LEU A 334 -0.93 -9.35 9.05
CA LEU A 334 -0.07 -9.07 7.90
C LEU A 334 -0.84 -8.32 6.80
N ARG A 335 -2.09 -8.68 6.56
CA ARG A 335 -2.96 -7.98 5.60
C ARG A 335 -3.08 -6.49 5.93
N ARG A 336 -3.42 -6.18 7.18
CA ARG A 336 -3.53 -4.79 7.69
C ARG A 336 -2.22 -4.01 7.57
N VAL A 337 -1.09 -4.65 7.87
CA VAL A 337 0.25 -4.04 7.73
C VAL A 337 0.54 -3.69 6.27
N LEU A 338 0.28 -4.61 5.34
CA LEU A 338 0.47 -4.38 3.90
C LEU A 338 -0.44 -3.25 3.39
N GLU A 339 -1.71 -3.24 3.79
CA GLU A 339 -2.67 -2.17 3.48
C GLU A 339 -2.16 -0.80 3.96
N ALA A 340 -1.66 -0.72 5.20
CA ALA A 340 -1.11 0.51 5.74
C ALA A 340 0.14 0.98 4.99
N PHE A 341 1.07 0.08 4.66
CA PHE A 341 2.25 0.46 3.89
C PHE A 341 1.92 0.87 2.45
N MET A 342 0.91 0.23 1.84
CA MET A 342 0.37 0.66 0.56
C MET A 342 -0.19 2.08 0.65
N TYR A 343 -0.99 2.38 1.69
CA TYR A 343 -1.59 3.68 1.95
C TYR A 343 -0.56 4.79 2.17
N PHE A 344 0.40 4.60 3.06
CA PHE A 344 1.40 5.61 3.44
C PHE A 344 2.58 5.75 2.47
N GLU A 345 2.50 5.11 1.31
CA GLU A 345 3.61 5.08 0.36
C GLU A 345 4.92 4.46 0.92
N TYR A 346 4.85 3.78 2.07
CA TYR A 346 6.00 3.24 2.78
C TYR A 346 6.52 1.95 2.14
N HIS A 347 7.82 1.90 1.89
CA HIS A 347 8.51 0.69 1.46
C HIS A 347 9.91 0.63 2.07
N ASP A 348 10.32 -0.58 2.43
CA ASP A 348 11.60 -0.83 3.06
C ASP A 348 12.20 -2.14 2.53
N ARG A 349 13.51 -2.11 2.25
CA ARG A 349 14.22 -3.26 1.67
C ARG A 349 14.28 -4.44 2.64
N PHE A 350 14.37 -4.19 3.95
CA PHE A 350 14.41 -5.24 4.97
C PHE A 350 13.04 -5.85 5.16
N PHE A 351 11.96 -5.05 5.12
CA PHE A 351 10.59 -5.57 5.09
C PHE A 351 10.35 -6.46 3.87
N THR A 352 10.77 -6.02 2.68
CA THR A 352 10.67 -6.82 1.45
C THR A 352 11.41 -8.15 1.60
N LYS A 353 12.63 -8.14 2.14
CA LYS A 353 13.42 -9.35 2.38
C LYS A 353 12.78 -10.29 3.40
N ALA A 354 12.14 -9.75 4.43
CA ALA A 354 11.41 -10.56 5.41
C ALA A 354 10.15 -11.20 4.78
N LEU A 355 9.45 -10.48 3.90
CA LEU A 355 8.35 -11.04 3.10
C LEU A 355 8.84 -12.14 2.17
N GLU A 356 9.98 -11.95 1.49
CA GLU A 356 10.58 -12.98 0.64
C GLU A 356 10.79 -14.29 1.40
N TYR A 357 11.35 -14.22 2.61
CA TYR A 357 11.57 -15.40 3.43
C TYR A 357 10.26 -16.08 3.83
N ARG A 358 9.27 -15.31 4.31
CA ARG A 358 7.96 -15.87 4.71
C ARG A 358 7.22 -16.49 3.52
N VAL A 359 7.13 -15.78 2.41
CA VAL A 359 6.42 -16.26 1.21
C VAL A 359 7.12 -17.50 0.67
N ALA A 360 8.45 -17.50 0.51
CA ALA A 360 9.16 -18.67 0.02
C ALA A 360 8.98 -19.91 0.92
N ALA A 361 8.88 -19.72 2.25
CA ALA A 361 8.72 -20.82 3.20
C ALA A 361 7.30 -21.43 3.21
N VAL A 362 6.25 -20.62 3.06
CA VAL A 362 4.86 -21.06 3.32
C VAL A 362 3.84 -20.67 2.23
N CYS A 363 4.25 -20.26 1.02
CA CYS A 363 3.33 -19.72 0.01
C CYS A 363 2.10 -20.60 -0.27
N LEU A 364 2.29 -21.93 -0.39
CA LEU A 364 1.22 -22.89 -0.68
C LEU A 364 0.18 -23.04 0.44
N THR A 365 0.50 -22.61 1.67
CA THR A 365 -0.39 -22.68 2.84
C THR A 365 -0.87 -21.30 3.30
N LEU A 366 -0.37 -20.22 2.69
CA LEU A 366 -0.84 -18.87 2.99
C LEU A 366 -2.28 -18.69 2.50
N ASP A 367 -3.02 -17.86 3.24
CA ASP A 367 -4.35 -17.45 2.86
C ASP A 367 -4.32 -16.69 1.50
N PRO A 368 -5.22 -17.02 0.54
CA PRO A 368 -5.26 -16.39 -0.77
C PRO A 368 -5.30 -14.87 -0.76
N GLU A 369 -5.99 -14.26 0.21
CA GLU A 369 -6.09 -12.80 0.32
C GLU A 369 -4.75 -12.18 0.71
N VAL A 370 -4.00 -12.82 1.63
CA VAL A 370 -2.65 -12.37 2.00
C VAL A 370 -1.70 -12.42 0.80
N VAL A 371 -1.74 -13.51 0.02
CA VAL A 371 -0.90 -13.64 -1.18
C VAL A 371 -1.23 -12.53 -2.19
N CYS A 372 -2.51 -12.23 -2.40
CA CYS A 372 -2.95 -11.12 -3.24
C CYS A 372 -2.44 -9.77 -2.73
N ARG A 373 -2.47 -9.50 -1.41
CA ARG A 373 -1.93 -8.26 -0.85
C ARG A 373 -0.42 -8.13 -0.95
N VAL A 374 0.32 -9.22 -0.84
CA VAL A 374 1.76 -9.21 -1.09
C VAL A 374 2.05 -8.83 -2.55
N MET A 375 1.33 -9.44 -3.49
CA MET A 375 1.44 -9.15 -4.92
C MET A 375 1.04 -7.69 -5.25
N GLU A 376 -0.04 -7.20 -4.64
CA GLU A 376 -0.48 -5.82 -4.75
C GLU A 376 0.57 -4.84 -4.20
N TYR A 377 1.16 -5.16 -3.05
CA TYR A 377 2.25 -4.38 -2.45
C TYR A 377 3.45 -4.26 -3.41
N CYS A 378 3.89 -5.39 -3.99
CA CYS A 378 4.96 -5.40 -5.01
C CYS A 378 4.60 -4.51 -6.22
N SER A 379 3.37 -4.64 -6.75
CA SER A 379 2.89 -3.84 -7.88
C SER A 379 2.81 -2.34 -7.56
N ARG A 380 2.25 -1.94 -6.42
CA ARG A 380 2.11 -0.53 -6.03
C ARG A 380 3.45 0.13 -5.74
N LYS A 381 4.37 -0.59 -5.08
CA LYS A 381 5.71 -0.09 -4.74
C LYS A 381 6.74 -0.27 -5.85
N ARG A 382 6.34 -0.86 -6.99
CA ARG A 382 7.23 -1.19 -8.11
C ARG A 382 8.41 -2.07 -7.70
N ILE A 383 8.19 -2.99 -6.75
CA ILE A 383 9.21 -3.88 -6.22
C ILE A 383 9.21 -5.17 -7.03
N LEU A 384 10.29 -5.41 -7.77
CA LEU A 384 10.52 -6.67 -8.46
C LEU A 384 11.26 -7.63 -7.53
N SER A 385 10.52 -8.53 -6.88
CA SER A 385 11.07 -9.59 -6.04
C SER A 385 10.87 -10.94 -6.70
N LYS A 386 11.92 -11.46 -7.37
CA LYS A 386 11.86 -12.77 -8.03
C LYS A 386 11.43 -13.90 -7.08
N PRO A 387 11.92 -13.99 -5.82
CA PRO A 387 11.46 -15.03 -4.90
C PRO A 387 9.96 -15.01 -4.65
N ILE A 388 9.38 -13.82 -4.41
CA ILE A 388 7.93 -13.68 -4.20
C ILE A 388 7.17 -14.04 -5.48
N LEU A 389 7.51 -13.42 -6.61
CA LEU A 389 6.78 -13.62 -7.86
C LEU A 389 6.85 -15.09 -8.33
N ASN A 390 7.98 -15.77 -8.14
CA ASN A 390 8.11 -17.19 -8.51
C ASN A 390 7.30 -18.10 -7.60
N ALA A 391 7.33 -17.88 -6.28
CA ALA A 391 6.55 -18.68 -5.33
C ALA A 391 5.03 -18.54 -5.57
N VAL A 392 4.58 -17.32 -5.88
CA VAL A 392 3.17 -17.07 -6.22
C VAL A 392 2.78 -17.69 -7.55
N ALA A 393 3.65 -17.62 -8.57
CA ALA A 393 3.40 -18.29 -9.84
C ALA A 393 3.22 -19.80 -9.64
N GLU A 394 4.09 -20.43 -8.85
CA GLU A 394 3.99 -21.86 -8.51
C GLU A 394 2.71 -22.18 -7.75
N THR A 395 2.34 -21.34 -6.78
CA THR A 395 1.11 -21.52 -5.98
C THR A 395 -0.14 -21.44 -6.84
N PHE A 396 -0.19 -20.50 -7.78
CA PHE A 396 -1.31 -20.39 -8.70
C PHE A 396 -1.40 -21.59 -9.66
N VAL A 397 -0.27 -22.07 -10.18
CA VAL A 397 -0.24 -23.27 -11.03
C VAL A 397 -0.77 -24.50 -10.26
N CYS A 398 -0.35 -24.67 -9.01
CA CYS A 398 -0.73 -25.81 -8.18
C CYS A 398 -2.16 -25.76 -7.64
N GLN A 399 -2.69 -24.56 -7.35
CA GLN A 399 -3.94 -24.38 -6.60
C GLN A 399 -4.83 -23.27 -7.17
N SER A 400 -4.93 -23.16 -8.50
CA SER A 400 -5.72 -22.11 -9.17
C SER A 400 -7.19 -22.04 -8.73
N GLU A 401 -7.79 -23.19 -8.37
CA GLU A 401 -9.20 -23.29 -7.94
C GLU A 401 -9.50 -22.59 -6.60
N LYS A 402 -8.48 -22.30 -5.78
CA LYS A 402 -8.67 -21.55 -4.53
C LYS A 402 -8.93 -20.06 -4.72
N PHE A 403 -8.69 -19.53 -5.92
CA PHE A 403 -8.71 -18.09 -6.16
C PHE A 403 -9.99 -17.66 -6.88
N SER A 404 -10.63 -16.62 -6.35
CA SER A 404 -11.73 -15.95 -7.06
C SER A 404 -11.22 -15.19 -8.29
N PRO A 405 -12.06 -14.93 -9.31
CA PRO A 405 -11.68 -14.16 -10.49
C PRO A 405 -10.97 -12.82 -10.20
N SER A 406 -11.42 -12.10 -9.18
CA SER A 406 -10.81 -10.84 -8.72
C SER A 406 -9.41 -11.05 -8.15
N GLN A 407 -9.21 -12.10 -7.36
CA GLN A 407 -7.91 -12.47 -6.81
C GLN A 407 -6.94 -12.90 -7.92
N ILE A 408 -7.41 -13.66 -8.92
CA ILE A 408 -6.58 -14.05 -10.07
C ILE A 408 -6.05 -12.81 -10.80
N SER A 409 -6.90 -11.81 -11.05
CA SER A 409 -6.44 -10.55 -11.65
C SER A 409 -5.41 -9.83 -10.77
N ALA A 410 -5.61 -9.79 -9.45
CA ALA A 410 -4.66 -9.17 -8.51
C ALA A 410 -3.31 -9.90 -8.47
N LEU A 411 -3.30 -11.23 -8.59
CA LEU A 411 -2.08 -12.04 -8.67
C LEU A 411 -1.34 -11.85 -10.00
N MET A 412 -2.07 -11.71 -11.11
CA MET A 412 -1.49 -11.64 -12.45
C MET A 412 -0.98 -10.24 -12.81
N GLU A 413 -1.62 -9.18 -12.31
CA GLU A 413 -1.26 -7.79 -12.61
C GLU A 413 0.23 -7.47 -12.40
N PRO A 414 0.89 -7.85 -11.28
CA PRO A 414 2.27 -7.50 -11.04
C PRO A 414 3.24 -8.11 -12.05
N PHE A 415 2.94 -9.29 -12.62
CA PHE A 415 3.79 -9.87 -13.67
C PHE A 415 3.85 -8.94 -14.87
N GLY A 416 2.70 -8.44 -15.34
CA GLY A 416 2.64 -7.51 -16.46
C GLY A 416 3.23 -6.14 -16.11
N LYS A 417 2.83 -5.57 -14.97
CA LYS A 417 3.27 -4.22 -14.57
C LYS A 417 4.77 -4.12 -14.32
N LEU A 418 5.35 -5.13 -13.68
CA LEU A 418 6.79 -5.21 -13.39
C LEU A 418 7.59 -5.83 -14.54
N HIS A 419 6.93 -6.18 -15.66
CA HIS A 419 7.53 -6.80 -16.83
C HIS A 419 8.38 -8.04 -16.49
N TYR A 420 7.79 -8.96 -15.72
CA TYR A 420 8.50 -10.14 -15.24
C TYR A 420 7.79 -11.41 -15.66
N LEU A 421 8.57 -12.32 -16.25
CA LEU A 421 8.18 -13.69 -16.56
C LEU A 421 8.88 -14.65 -15.58
N PRO A 422 8.13 -15.45 -14.81
CA PRO A 422 8.71 -16.43 -13.91
C PRO A 422 9.26 -17.65 -14.68
N PRO A 423 10.13 -18.48 -14.09
CA PRO A 423 10.69 -19.67 -14.74
C PRO A 423 9.62 -20.66 -15.26
N ASN A 424 8.47 -20.74 -14.58
CA ASN A 424 7.33 -21.58 -14.95
C ASN A 424 6.28 -20.83 -15.79
N ALA A 425 6.64 -19.74 -16.49
CA ALA A 425 5.70 -18.90 -17.25
C ALA A 425 4.77 -19.69 -18.19
N SER A 426 5.29 -20.69 -18.90
CA SER A 426 4.48 -21.53 -19.80
C SER A 426 3.34 -22.24 -19.07
N ALA A 427 3.63 -22.83 -17.91
CA ALA A 427 2.60 -23.47 -17.07
C ALA A 427 1.64 -22.44 -16.49
N LEU A 428 2.17 -21.31 -15.99
CA LEU A 428 1.39 -20.20 -15.43
C LEU A 428 0.33 -19.69 -16.41
N PHE A 429 0.74 -19.31 -17.61
CA PHE A 429 -0.17 -18.73 -18.60
C PHE A 429 -1.11 -19.78 -19.22
N ARG A 430 -0.69 -21.05 -19.31
CA ARG A 430 -1.58 -22.16 -19.70
C ARG A 430 -2.68 -22.37 -18.67
N THR A 431 -2.35 -22.39 -17.38
CA THR A 431 -3.34 -22.49 -16.31
C THR A 431 -4.29 -21.28 -16.34
N LEU A 432 -3.77 -20.06 -16.52
CA LEU A 432 -4.58 -18.86 -16.66
C LEU A 432 -5.53 -18.94 -17.86
N GLU A 433 -5.04 -19.39 -19.02
CA GLU A 433 -5.86 -19.57 -20.22
C GLU A 433 -7.00 -20.57 -19.98
N ASN A 434 -6.72 -21.70 -19.33
CA ASN A 434 -7.73 -22.69 -18.96
C ASN A 434 -8.80 -22.09 -18.03
N VAL A 435 -8.40 -21.31 -17.02
CA VAL A 435 -9.33 -20.62 -16.13
C VAL A 435 -10.17 -19.60 -16.88
N LEU A 436 -9.55 -18.80 -17.76
CA LEU A 436 -10.26 -17.83 -18.59
C LEU A 436 -11.22 -18.50 -19.58
N PHE A 437 -10.87 -19.68 -20.12
CA PHE A 437 -11.74 -20.42 -21.01
C PHE A 437 -12.99 -20.95 -20.30
N THR A 438 -12.80 -21.50 -19.09
CA THR A 438 -13.85 -22.12 -18.28
C THR A 438 -14.73 -21.09 -17.55
N HIS A 439 -14.14 -20.01 -17.05
CA HIS A 439 -14.81 -19.07 -16.15
C HIS A 439 -14.90 -17.64 -16.71
N PHE A 440 -14.72 -17.42 -18.02
CA PHE A 440 -14.71 -16.09 -18.66
C PHE A 440 -15.80 -15.14 -18.13
N ASN A 441 -17.05 -15.63 -18.10
CA ASN A 441 -18.23 -14.84 -17.75
C ASN A 441 -18.35 -14.54 -16.25
N HIS A 442 -17.56 -15.19 -15.39
CA HIS A 442 -17.53 -14.95 -13.94
C HIS A 442 -16.59 -13.80 -13.57
N PHE A 443 -15.72 -13.36 -14.48
CA PHE A 443 -14.86 -12.21 -14.23
C PHE A 443 -15.67 -10.92 -14.37
N PRO A 444 -15.58 -9.98 -13.41
CA PRO A 444 -16.06 -8.62 -13.63
C PRO A 444 -15.39 -8.01 -14.87
N PRO A 445 -16.12 -7.30 -15.76
CA PRO A 445 -15.57 -6.82 -17.03
C PRO A 445 -14.29 -5.99 -16.90
N GLU A 446 -14.22 -5.08 -15.92
CA GLU A 446 -13.05 -4.24 -15.70
C GLU A 446 -11.84 -5.06 -15.23
N THR A 447 -12.08 -5.99 -14.30
CA THR A 447 -11.08 -6.94 -13.78
C THR A 447 -10.52 -7.82 -14.91
N LEU A 448 -11.39 -8.32 -15.78
CA LEU A 448 -10.99 -9.10 -16.95
C LEU A 448 -10.14 -8.27 -17.91
N LEU A 449 -10.59 -7.06 -18.24
CA LEU A 449 -9.84 -6.16 -19.12
C LEU A 449 -8.44 -5.87 -18.56
N LYS A 450 -8.35 -5.59 -17.26
CA LYS A 450 -7.07 -5.36 -16.56
C LYS A 450 -6.17 -6.59 -16.59
N LEU A 451 -6.72 -7.78 -16.39
CA LEU A 451 -5.99 -9.05 -16.47
C LEU A 451 -5.40 -9.28 -17.87
N LEU A 452 -6.23 -9.20 -18.92
CA LEU A 452 -5.80 -9.40 -20.30
C LEU A 452 -4.77 -8.35 -20.75
N HIS A 453 -4.97 -7.09 -20.32
CA HIS A 453 -4.00 -6.03 -20.53
C HIS A 453 -2.65 -6.36 -19.89
N SER A 454 -2.65 -6.87 -18.65
CA SER A 454 -1.43 -7.27 -17.94
C SER A 454 -0.69 -8.40 -18.66
N CYS A 455 -1.40 -9.37 -19.24
CA CYS A 455 -0.78 -10.42 -20.06
C CYS A 455 -0.03 -9.83 -21.28
N SER A 456 -0.62 -8.84 -21.94
CA SER A 456 -0.01 -8.19 -23.12
C SER A 456 1.25 -7.40 -22.81
N LEU A 457 1.37 -6.85 -21.59
CA LEU A 457 2.61 -6.19 -21.15
C LEU A 457 3.81 -7.16 -21.14
N ASN A 458 3.53 -8.45 -20.91
CA ASN A 458 4.49 -9.56 -20.83
C ASN A 458 4.61 -10.37 -22.13
N GLU A 459 4.17 -9.82 -23.26
CA GLU A 459 4.22 -10.53 -24.57
C GLU A 459 3.36 -11.82 -24.60
N CYS A 460 2.46 -11.98 -23.62
CA CYS A 460 1.50 -13.07 -23.52
C CYS A 460 0.15 -12.59 -24.07
N HIS A 461 0.04 -12.46 -25.38
CA HIS A 461 -1.11 -11.78 -26.00
C HIS A 461 -2.40 -12.61 -25.93
N PRO A 462 -3.50 -12.08 -25.35
CA PRO A 462 -4.75 -12.81 -25.20
C PRO A 462 -5.61 -12.80 -26.47
N VAL A 463 -5.02 -13.18 -27.61
CA VAL A 463 -5.65 -13.12 -28.94
C VAL A 463 -6.99 -13.88 -28.98
N ASN A 464 -7.07 -15.02 -28.30
CA ASN A 464 -8.26 -15.88 -28.20
C ASN A 464 -9.47 -15.19 -27.57
N PHE A 465 -9.26 -14.09 -26.83
CA PHE A 465 -10.30 -13.38 -26.10
C PHE A 465 -10.66 -12.02 -26.73
N MET A 466 -9.90 -11.54 -27.73
CA MET A 466 -10.11 -10.22 -28.35
C MET A 466 -11.52 -10.06 -28.93
N ALA A 467 -12.02 -11.08 -29.63
CA ALA A 467 -13.37 -11.06 -30.18
C ALA A 467 -14.47 -10.97 -29.11
N LYS A 468 -14.23 -11.55 -27.93
CA LYS A 468 -15.16 -11.48 -26.80
C LYS A 468 -15.16 -10.09 -26.17
N ILE A 469 -14.00 -9.47 -25.97
CA ILE A 469 -13.91 -8.16 -25.30
C ILE A 469 -14.22 -6.97 -26.22
N PHE A 470 -14.10 -7.11 -27.54
CA PHE A 470 -14.52 -6.08 -28.50
C PHE A 470 -15.99 -6.22 -28.93
N ASN A 471 -16.70 -7.22 -28.39
CA ASN A 471 -18.13 -7.39 -28.62
C ASN A 471 -18.91 -6.20 -28.01
N PRO A 472 -19.89 -5.61 -28.72
CA PRO A 472 -20.75 -4.55 -28.20
C PRO A 472 -21.39 -4.86 -26.84
N PHE A 473 -21.78 -6.12 -26.59
CA PHE A 473 -22.34 -6.55 -25.31
C PHE A 473 -21.34 -6.42 -24.16
N PHE A 474 -20.10 -6.89 -24.35
CA PHE A 474 -19.04 -6.73 -23.34
C PHE A 474 -18.73 -5.26 -23.10
N LEU A 475 -18.67 -4.45 -24.16
CA LEU A 475 -18.40 -3.02 -24.06
C LEU A 475 -19.53 -2.27 -23.32
N GLN A 476 -20.78 -2.70 -23.48
CA GLN A 476 -21.92 -2.19 -22.73
C GLN A 476 -21.86 -2.62 -21.25
N GLN A 477 -21.49 -3.87 -20.96
CA GLN A 477 -21.29 -4.34 -19.59
C GLN A 477 -20.15 -3.60 -18.88
N LEU A 478 -19.05 -3.35 -19.59
CA LEU A 478 -17.91 -2.59 -19.08
C LEU A 478 -18.27 -1.11 -18.83
N GLN A 479 -19.21 -0.56 -19.60
CA GLN A 479 -19.74 0.79 -19.40
C GLN A 479 -20.65 0.88 -18.18
N GLY A 480 -21.34 -0.21 -17.82
CA GLY A 480 -22.26 -0.24 -16.69
C GLY A 480 -23.38 0.80 -16.84
N GLU A 481 -23.69 1.49 -15.74
CA GLU A 481 -24.71 2.56 -15.70
C GLU A 481 -24.19 3.91 -16.21
N GLU A 482 -22.90 4.03 -16.51
CA GLU A 482 -22.29 5.29 -16.90
C GLU A 482 -22.66 5.69 -18.34
N SER A 483 -22.65 7.00 -18.62
CA SER A 483 -22.92 7.53 -19.96
C SER A 483 -21.85 7.17 -21.00
N HIS A 484 -20.61 6.93 -20.54
CA HIS A 484 -19.46 6.61 -21.38
C HIS A 484 -18.48 5.72 -20.63
N LEU A 485 -17.73 4.90 -21.37
CA LEU A 485 -16.60 4.16 -20.80
C LEU A 485 -15.56 5.09 -20.19
N ASP A 486 -15.10 4.72 -19.00
CA ASP A 486 -14.00 5.39 -18.33
C ASP A 486 -12.74 5.43 -19.23
N ARG A 487 -11.89 6.42 -18.96
CA ARG A 487 -10.73 6.70 -19.81
C ARG A 487 -9.65 5.62 -19.72
N LEU A 488 -9.48 5.00 -18.55
CA LEU A 488 -8.48 3.96 -18.35
C LEU A 488 -8.88 2.66 -19.07
N SER A 489 -10.15 2.26 -19.01
CA SER A 489 -10.66 1.13 -19.76
C SER A 489 -10.53 1.35 -21.26
N ARG A 490 -10.88 2.54 -21.78
CA ARG A 490 -10.63 2.86 -23.20
C ARG A 490 -9.16 2.82 -23.56
N ALA A 491 -8.27 3.30 -22.69
CA ALA A 491 -6.83 3.22 -22.92
C ALA A 491 -6.35 1.75 -22.98
N ARG A 492 -6.79 0.90 -22.06
CA ARG A 492 -6.46 -0.54 -22.04
C ARG A 492 -6.99 -1.25 -23.29
N LEU A 493 -8.23 -1.00 -23.69
CA LEU A 493 -8.82 -1.52 -24.93
C LEU A 493 -8.02 -1.06 -26.16
N THR A 494 -7.65 0.21 -26.21
CA THR A 494 -6.84 0.77 -27.30
C THR A 494 -5.47 0.10 -27.37
N GLN A 495 -4.78 -0.08 -26.23
CA GLN A 495 -3.47 -0.72 -26.20
C GLN A 495 -3.55 -2.19 -26.58
N LEU A 496 -4.55 -2.94 -26.07
CA LEU A 496 -4.81 -4.33 -26.49
C LEU A 496 -5.05 -4.44 -27.99
N PHE A 497 -5.84 -3.52 -28.56
CA PHE A 497 -6.06 -3.47 -30.00
C PHE A 497 -4.76 -3.21 -30.76
N LEU A 498 -3.96 -2.21 -30.33
CA LEU A 498 -2.67 -1.92 -30.96
C LEU A 498 -1.72 -3.13 -30.87
N THR A 499 -1.63 -3.78 -29.71
CA THR A 499 -0.80 -4.98 -29.53
C THR A 499 -1.24 -6.11 -30.47
N SER A 500 -2.56 -6.32 -30.61
CA SER A 500 -3.09 -7.35 -31.52
C SER A 500 -2.76 -7.06 -32.99
N VAL A 501 -2.66 -5.79 -33.38
CA VAL A 501 -2.36 -5.38 -34.76
C VAL A 501 -0.85 -5.34 -35.03
N LEU A 502 -0.05 -4.92 -34.05
CA LEU A 502 1.39 -4.72 -34.21
C LEU A 502 2.19 -5.98 -33.88
N GLU A 503 1.90 -6.65 -32.78
CA GLU A 503 2.69 -7.78 -32.26
C GLU A 503 2.14 -9.15 -32.71
N CYS A 504 0.94 -9.23 -33.28
CA CYS A 504 0.31 -10.49 -33.70
C CYS A 504 -0.05 -10.49 -35.20
N PRO A 505 0.89 -10.82 -36.11
CA PRO A 505 0.65 -10.82 -37.57
C PRO A 505 -0.50 -11.73 -38.03
N PHE A 506 -0.82 -12.76 -37.26
CA PHE A 506 -1.89 -13.72 -37.54
C PHE A 506 -3.27 -13.26 -37.06
N TYR A 507 -3.39 -12.12 -36.37
CA TYR A 507 -4.65 -11.64 -35.85
C TYR A 507 -5.60 -11.19 -36.98
N LYS A 508 -6.70 -11.92 -37.16
CA LYS A 508 -7.78 -11.61 -38.11
C LYS A 508 -9.10 -11.25 -37.43
N GLY A 509 -9.07 -11.01 -36.12
CA GLY A 509 -10.27 -10.72 -35.32
C GLY A 509 -10.83 -9.30 -35.52
N PRO A 510 -11.88 -8.94 -34.77
CA PRO A 510 -12.53 -7.63 -34.91
C PRO A 510 -11.59 -6.48 -34.55
N LYS A 511 -11.79 -5.33 -35.20
CA LYS A 511 -11.11 -4.08 -34.87
C LYS A 511 -11.92 -3.31 -33.82
N LEU A 512 -11.23 -2.64 -32.90
CA LEU A 512 -11.88 -1.77 -31.93
C LEU A 512 -12.44 -0.51 -32.63
N LEU A 513 -13.71 -0.18 -32.40
CA LEU A 513 -14.33 1.02 -33.00
C LEU A 513 -13.67 2.31 -32.48
N ARG A 514 -13.49 3.30 -33.35
CA ARG A 514 -12.84 4.59 -33.02
C ARG A 514 -13.43 5.31 -31.80
N LYS A 515 -14.75 5.19 -31.55
CA LYS A 515 -15.41 5.81 -30.39
C LYS A 515 -14.90 5.28 -29.04
N TYR A 516 -14.35 4.07 -29.02
CA TYR A 516 -13.78 3.43 -27.84
C TYR A 516 -12.25 3.57 -27.75
N GLN A 517 -11.63 4.22 -28.75
CA GLN A 517 -10.20 4.47 -28.76
C GLN A 517 -9.85 5.78 -28.06
N VAL A 518 -8.71 5.81 -27.37
CA VAL A 518 -8.12 7.06 -26.88
C VAL A 518 -7.27 7.71 -27.97
N LYS A 519 -6.98 9.00 -27.84
CA LYS A 519 -6.05 9.72 -28.73
C LYS A 519 -4.63 9.78 -28.15
N SER A 520 -4.47 9.54 -26.86
CA SER A 520 -3.20 9.56 -26.15
C SER A 520 -3.29 8.66 -24.92
N PHE A 521 -2.21 7.95 -24.62
CA PHE A 521 -2.05 7.14 -23.41
C PHE A 521 -1.59 7.96 -22.20
N VAL A 522 -1.14 9.20 -22.39
CA VAL A 522 -0.82 10.15 -21.32
C VAL A 522 -2.05 10.99 -21.01
N THR A 523 -2.57 10.88 -19.78
CA THR A 523 -3.73 11.67 -19.34
C THR A 523 -3.61 12.09 -17.87
N PRO A 524 -4.25 13.21 -17.46
CA PRO A 524 -4.10 13.73 -16.10
C PRO A 524 -4.57 12.80 -14.98
N CYS A 525 -5.56 11.95 -15.25
CA CYS A 525 -6.15 11.06 -14.26
C CYS A 525 -5.53 9.66 -14.26
N CYS A 526 -5.32 9.05 -15.44
CA CYS A 526 -4.75 7.71 -15.56
C CYS A 526 -3.86 7.64 -16.81
N SER A 527 -2.61 7.21 -16.67
CA SER A 527 -1.68 7.10 -17.81
C SER A 527 -1.13 5.69 -17.98
N LEU A 528 -1.23 5.15 -19.19
CA LEU A 528 -0.53 3.92 -19.58
C LEU A 528 0.92 4.19 -20.00
N GLU A 529 1.39 5.43 -19.89
CA GLU A 529 2.78 5.83 -20.06
C GLU A 529 3.22 6.66 -18.84
N THR A 530 4.52 6.71 -18.55
CA THR A 530 5.06 7.66 -17.56
C THR A 530 5.42 8.98 -18.25
N PRO A 531 4.87 10.13 -17.80
CA PRO A 531 5.28 11.43 -18.32
C PRO A 531 6.80 11.63 -18.23
N MET A 532 7.36 12.29 -19.25
CA MET A 532 8.78 12.61 -19.34
C MET A 532 9.26 13.37 -18.09
N ASP A 533 10.38 12.93 -17.51
CA ASP A 533 11.00 13.63 -16.39
C ASP A 533 11.59 14.98 -16.85
N SER A 534 11.09 16.07 -16.28
CA SER A 534 11.47 17.41 -16.72
C SER A 534 12.93 17.76 -16.43
N GLN A 535 13.51 17.22 -15.36
CA GLN A 535 14.88 17.54 -14.96
C GLN A 535 15.87 16.77 -15.83
N LEU A 536 15.61 15.48 -16.03
CA LEU A 536 16.40 14.65 -16.94
C LEU A 536 16.33 15.16 -18.38
N TYR A 537 15.12 15.54 -18.84
CA TYR A 537 14.95 16.14 -20.16
C TYR A 537 15.76 17.43 -20.35
N LYS A 538 15.84 18.31 -19.35
CA LYS A 538 16.66 19.54 -19.44
C LYS A 538 18.14 19.20 -19.70
N SER A 539 18.67 18.21 -18.98
CA SER A 539 20.05 17.74 -19.17
C SER A 539 20.25 17.20 -20.58
N VAL A 540 19.43 16.21 -20.99
CA VAL A 540 19.51 15.59 -22.31
C VAL A 540 19.34 16.63 -23.44
N LYS A 541 18.40 17.57 -23.30
CA LYS A 541 18.18 18.65 -24.27
C LYS A 541 19.43 19.50 -24.49
N ILE A 542 20.16 19.84 -23.43
CA ILE A 542 21.40 20.63 -23.53
C ILE A 542 22.44 19.82 -24.32
N GLY A 543 22.65 18.55 -23.95
CA GLY A 543 23.59 17.68 -24.68
C GLY A 543 23.21 17.48 -26.15
N LEU A 544 21.93 17.35 -26.47
CA LEU A 544 21.45 17.26 -27.85
C LEU A 544 21.68 18.55 -28.63
N ILE A 545 21.51 19.72 -28.02
CA ILE A 545 21.79 21.00 -28.70
C ILE A 545 23.28 21.11 -29.02
N ASP A 546 24.16 20.68 -28.12
CA ASP A 546 25.60 20.72 -28.37
C ASP A 546 26.03 19.70 -29.41
N LEU A 547 25.43 18.51 -29.40
CA LEU A 547 25.72 17.44 -30.35
C LEU A 547 25.24 17.78 -31.77
N LEU A 548 24.00 18.27 -31.89
CA LEU A 548 23.35 18.53 -33.17
C LEU A 548 23.55 19.98 -33.65
N GLY A 549 24.15 20.83 -32.83
CA GLY A 549 24.40 22.26 -33.10
C GLY A 549 23.20 23.18 -32.85
N ALA A 550 21.95 22.69 -32.91
CA ALA A 550 20.76 23.53 -32.68
C ALA A 550 19.52 22.75 -32.19
N ARG A 551 18.60 23.48 -31.55
CA ARG A 551 17.30 22.94 -31.09
C ARG A 551 16.34 22.57 -32.24
N LEU A 552 16.58 23.08 -33.46
CA LEU A 552 15.73 22.84 -34.62
C LEU A 552 15.81 21.41 -35.17
N TYR A 553 16.80 20.62 -34.76
CA TYR A 553 17.04 19.26 -35.27
C TYR A 553 16.27 18.15 -34.55
N PHE A 554 15.47 18.49 -33.54
CA PHE A 554 14.69 17.48 -32.81
C PHE A 554 13.38 18.06 -32.28
N ALA A 555 12.33 17.24 -32.27
CA ALA A 555 11.08 17.58 -31.61
C ALA A 555 11.05 17.00 -30.18
N SER A 556 10.14 17.48 -29.33
CA SER A 556 9.99 16.94 -27.98
C SER A 556 8.53 16.73 -27.65
N LYS A 557 8.21 15.69 -26.88
CA LYS A 557 6.83 15.30 -26.55
C LYS A 557 5.95 15.10 -27.80
N VAL A 558 6.48 14.37 -28.78
CA VAL A 558 5.77 14.12 -30.05
C VAL A 558 4.69 13.07 -29.82
N LEU A 559 3.43 13.44 -30.04
CA LEU A 559 2.31 12.50 -29.99
C LEU A 559 2.21 11.76 -31.32
N THR A 560 2.33 10.44 -31.28
CA THR A 560 2.17 9.60 -32.47
C THR A 560 0.68 9.41 -32.80
N PRO A 561 0.34 9.11 -34.07
CA PRO A 561 -1.01 8.67 -34.45
C PRO A 561 -1.49 7.41 -33.69
N TYR A 562 -0.57 6.69 -33.05
CA TYR A 562 -0.78 5.45 -32.30
C TYR A 562 -0.81 5.68 -30.79
N CYS A 563 -1.20 6.88 -30.36
CA CYS A 563 -1.47 7.27 -28.96
C CYS A 563 -0.26 7.39 -28.04
N TYR A 564 0.94 6.99 -28.47
CA TYR A 564 2.17 7.09 -27.68
C TYR A 564 2.76 8.50 -27.73
N THR A 565 3.41 8.91 -26.63
CA THR A 565 4.14 10.18 -26.59
C THR A 565 5.64 9.94 -26.60
N ILE A 566 6.33 10.25 -27.69
CA ILE A 566 7.80 10.15 -27.79
C ILE A 566 8.44 11.33 -27.06
N ASP A 567 9.43 11.07 -26.21
CA ASP A 567 10.05 12.14 -25.41
C ASP A 567 10.84 13.11 -26.30
N VAL A 568 11.67 12.57 -27.21
CA VAL A 568 12.36 13.31 -28.28
C VAL A 568 12.33 12.52 -29.59
N GLU A 569 11.96 13.17 -30.70
CA GLU A 569 12.03 12.60 -32.06
C GLU A 569 13.13 13.30 -32.85
N ILE A 570 13.97 12.52 -33.52
CA ILE A 570 15.01 12.99 -34.47
C ILE A 570 14.72 12.33 -35.82
N LYS A 571 14.87 13.09 -36.91
CA LYS A 571 14.61 12.64 -38.27
C LYS A 571 15.94 12.62 -39.05
N LEU A 572 16.18 11.55 -39.80
CA LEU A 572 17.35 11.42 -40.67
C LEU A 572 16.92 11.29 -42.14
N ASP A 573 17.74 11.81 -43.05
CA ASP A 573 17.66 11.53 -44.49
C ASP A 573 18.34 10.20 -44.85
N GLU A 574 18.38 9.87 -46.15
CA GLU A 574 18.94 8.61 -46.65
C GLU A 574 20.44 8.49 -46.39
N GLU A 575 21.15 9.62 -46.37
CA GLU A 575 22.58 9.70 -46.06
C GLU A 575 22.88 9.69 -44.54
N GLY A 576 21.85 9.72 -43.70
CA GLY A 576 21.95 9.70 -42.24
C GLY A 576 22.21 11.08 -41.62
N PHE A 577 22.05 12.17 -42.36
CA PHE A 577 22.10 13.52 -41.81
C PHE A 577 20.82 13.88 -41.07
N VAL A 578 20.99 14.67 -40.02
CA VAL A 578 19.88 15.08 -39.16
C VAL A 578 19.09 16.21 -39.79
N LEU A 579 17.80 15.97 -40.01
CA LEU A 579 16.88 16.93 -40.59
C LEU A 579 16.25 17.84 -39.54
N PRO A 580 15.91 19.10 -39.87
CA PRO A 580 15.08 19.94 -39.02
C PRO A 580 13.74 19.26 -38.70
N PHE A 581 13.28 19.35 -37.45
CA PHE A 581 12.09 18.63 -37.01
C PHE A 581 10.80 19.03 -37.75
N THR A 582 10.79 20.21 -38.37
CA THR A 582 9.67 20.75 -39.18
C THR A 582 9.53 20.09 -40.54
N VAL A 583 10.57 19.41 -41.03
CA VAL A 583 10.55 18.67 -42.31
C VAL A 583 9.64 17.45 -42.18
N ASN A 584 8.76 17.22 -43.14
CA ASN A 584 7.81 16.09 -43.15
C ASN A 584 7.93 15.18 -44.37
N GLU A 585 8.79 15.53 -45.32
CA GLU A 585 9.06 14.81 -46.58
C GLU A 585 10.51 14.30 -46.55
N ASP A 586 10.83 13.30 -47.37
CA ASP A 586 12.18 12.72 -47.51
C ASP A 586 12.83 12.24 -46.20
N ILE A 587 12.01 11.77 -45.26
CA ILE A 587 12.48 11.18 -44.00
C ILE A 587 12.74 9.70 -44.24
N HIS A 588 14.01 9.30 -44.19
CA HIS A 588 14.40 7.90 -44.31
C HIS A 588 14.25 7.16 -42.98
N GLU A 589 14.71 7.77 -41.88
CA GLU A 589 14.71 7.15 -40.55
C GLU A 589 14.19 8.11 -39.47
N ARG A 590 13.50 7.54 -38.47
CA ARG A 590 13.01 8.27 -37.30
C ARG A 590 13.54 7.65 -36.02
N ILE A 591 14.29 8.43 -35.26
CA ILE A 591 14.77 8.02 -33.94
C ILE A 591 13.79 8.47 -32.87
N ALA A 592 13.28 7.52 -32.09
CA ALA A 592 12.50 7.77 -30.89
C ALA A 592 13.40 7.64 -29.65
N LEU A 593 13.82 8.78 -29.13
CA LEU A 593 14.61 8.83 -27.90
C LEU A 593 13.70 8.72 -26.68
N CYS A 594 13.85 7.65 -25.91
CA CYS A 594 13.12 7.38 -24.67
C CYS A 594 13.97 7.84 -23.48
N ILE A 595 13.58 8.93 -22.84
CA ILE A 595 14.30 9.53 -21.70
C ILE A 595 13.76 8.92 -20.42
N ASP A 596 14.41 7.84 -19.97
CA ASP A 596 13.86 6.97 -18.95
C ASP A 596 14.24 7.42 -17.54
N GLY A 597 13.36 8.21 -16.92
CA GLY A 597 13.48 8.65 -15.54
C GLY A 597 13.29 7.53 -14.50
N PRO A 598 13.62 7.75 -13.21
CA PRO A 598 13.52 6.73 -12.16
C PRO A 598 12.14 6.07 -12.04
N LYS A 599 11.06 6.81 -12.32
CA LYS A 599 9.67 6.32 -12.26
C LYS A 599 9.31 5.30 -13.34
N ARG A 600 10.15 5.15 -14.38
CA ARG A 600 9.99 4.17 -15.47
C ARG A 600 10.61 2.81 -15.14
N PHE A 601 11.35 2.70 -14.05
CA PHE A 601 11.97 1.48 -13.57
C PHE A 601 11.30 0.95 -12.30
N CYS A 602 11.58 -0.31 -11.98
CA CYS A 602 11.30 -0.87 -10.67
C CYS A 602 12.05 -0.08 -9.58
N SER A 603 11.47 0.10 -8.41
CA SER A 603 12.06 0.89 -7.32
C SER A 603 13.32 0.27 -6.73
N ASN A 604 13.45 -1.06 -6.83
CA ASN A 604 14.55 -1.84 -6.25
C ASN A 604 15.56 -2.35 -7.29
N SER A 605 15.41 -2.02 -8.58
CA SER A 605 16.31 -2.49 -9.64
C SER A 605 16.28 -1.59 -10.87
N LYS A 606 17.20 -1.80 -11.82
CA LYS A 606 17.23 -1.08 -13.11
C LYS A 606 16.30 -1.72 -14.16
N HIS A 607 15.30 -2.50 -13.73
CA HIS A 607 14.39 -3.21 -14.61
C HIS A 607 13.25 -2.31 -15.07
N LEU A 608 13.06 -2.19 -16.39
CA LEU A 608 12.06 -1.32 -17.00
C LEU A 608 10.64 -1.87 -16.78
N LEU A 609 9.67 -1.00 -16.46
CA LEU A 609 8.28 -1.39 -16.23
C LEU A 609 7.59 -1.81 -17.54
N GLY A 610 6.57 -2.67 -17.43
CA GLY A 610 5.93 -3.28 -18.61
C GLY A 610 5.26 -2.27 -19.53
N LYS A 611 4.72 -1.20 -18.95
CA LYS A 611 4.11 -0.10 -19.70
C LYS A 611 5.10 0.71 -20.55
N GLU A 612 6.38 0.74 -20.17
CA GLU A 612 7.42 1.41 -20.93
C GLU A 612 8.04 0.44 -21.94
N ALA A 613 8.20 -0.84 -21.57
CA ALA A 613 8.67 -1.88 -22.47
C ALA A 613 7.73 -2.07 -23.68
N ILE A 614 6.41 -2.17 -23.46
CA ILE A 614 5.43 -2.33 -24.55
C ILE A 614 5.43 -1.12 -25.48
N LYS A 615 5.61 0.10 -24.94
CA LYS A 615 5.74 1.31 -25.76
C LYS A 615 6.92 1.20 -26.69
N GLN A 616 8.08 0.78 -26.19
CA GLN A 616 9.29 0.65 -27.01
C GLN A 616 9.15 -0.43 -28.08
N ARG A 617 8.56 -1.59 -27.74
CA ARG A 617 8.24 -2.63 -28.73
C ARG A 617 7.32 -2.11 -29.83
N HIS A 618 6.23 -1.43 -29.45
CA HIS A 618 5.29 -0.86 -30.41
C HIS A 618 5.96 0.21 -31.28
N LEU A 619 6.79 1.10 -30.72
CA LEU A 619 7.51 2.11 -31.50
C LEU A 619 8.46 1.47 -32.52
N HIS A 620 9.16 0.40 -32.13
CA HIS A 620 10.01 -0.35 -33.05
C HIS A 620 9.21 -0.94 -34.23
N LEU A 621 8.07 -1.58 -33.93
CA LEU A 621 7.16 -2.12 -34.96
C LEU A 621 6.50 -1.05 -35.84
N LEU A 622 6.45 0.20 -35.36
CA LEU A 622 5.98 1.36 -36.11
C LEU A 622 7.08 2.01 -36.97
N GLY A 623 8.27 1.41 -37.02
CA GLY A 623 9.39 1.87 -37.86
C GLY A 623 10.29 2.92 -37.20
N TYR A 624 10.21 3.10 -35.87
CA TYR A 624 11.15 3.95 -35.15
C TYR A 624 12.40 3.18 -34.73
N GLN A 625 13.56 3.81 -34.87
CA GLN A 625 14.76 3.42 -34.15
C GLN A 625 14.63 3.89 -32.70
N VAL A 626 14.42 2.97 -31.77
CA VAL A 626 14.19 3.30 -30.36
C VAL A 626 15.51 3.35 -29.61
N VAL A 627 15.87 4.53 -29.09
CA VAL A 627 17.09 4.73 -28.31
C VAL A 627 16.72 5.06 -26.86
N GLN A 628 17.18 4.23 -25.92
CA GLN A 628 16.97 4.48 -24.48
C GLN A 628 18.07 5.34 -23.87
N ILE A 629 17.66 6.30 -23.04
CA ILE A 629 18.51 7.14 -22.21
C ILE A 629 18.12 6.96 -20.74
N PRO A 630 18.68 5.96 -20.04
CA PRO A 630 18.36 5.69 -18.64
C PRO A 630 18.93 6.74 -17.69
N TYR A 631 18.14 7.18 -16.71
CA TYR A 631 18.55 8.18 -15.72
C TYR A 631 19.87 7.83 -15.01
N HIS A 632 20.06 6.56 -14.67
CA HIS A 632 21.22 6.08 -13.92
C HIS A 632 22.51 6.03 -14.75
N GLU A 633 22.41 6.12 -16.09
CA GLU A 633 23.58 6.33 -16.96
C GLU A 633 23.94 7.82 -16.99
N ILE A 634 22.94 8.69 -17.10
CA ILE A 634 23.14 10.16 -17.10
C ILE A 634 23.70 10.67 -15.76
N GLU A 635 23.22 10.13 -14.63
CA GLU A 635 23.70 10.50 -13.29
C GLU A 635 25.19 10.18 -13.06
N MET A 636 25.78 9.28 -13.85
CA MET A 636 27.21 8.93 -13.76
C MET A 636 28.12 9.90 -14.52
N LEU A 637 27.55 10.74 -15.39
CA LEU A 637 28.28 11.67 -16.24
C LEU A 637 28.66 12.91 -15.43
N LYS A 638 29.94 13.28 -15.46
CA LYS A 638 30.51 14.35 -14.62
C LYS A 638 30.64 15.68 -15.36
N SER A 639 30.53 15.66 -16.69
CA SER A 639 30.72 16.85 -17.50
C SER A 639 29.78 16.90 -18.69
N ARG A 640 29.60 18.11 -19.23
CA ARG A 640 28.82 18.36 -20.45
C ARG A 640 29.44 17.65 -21.66
N ARG A 641 30.77 17.54 -21.71
CA ARG A 641 31.47 16.82 -22.79
C ARG A 641 31.15 15.31 -22.75
N GLU A 642 31.21 14.70 -21.56
CA GLU A 642 30.83 13.29 -21.39
C GLU A 642 29.37 13.02 -21.79
N LEU A 643 28.46 13.98 -21.53
CA LEU A 643 27.08 13.91 -21.99
C LEU A 643 26.95 13.91 -23.51
N VAL A 644 27.68 14.79 -24.20
CA VAL A 644 27.69 14.82 -25.67
C VAL A 644 28.26 13.53 -26.24
N GLU A 645 29.41 13.07 -25.75
CA GLU A 645 30.03 11.80 -26.17
C GLU A 645 29.10 10.60 -25.91
N TYR A 646 28.39 10.60 -24.79
CA TYR A 646 27.39 9.59 -24.47
C TYR A 646 26.21 9.61 -25.45
N LEU A 647 25.63 10.78 -25.72
CA LEU A 647 24.51 10.91 -26.65
C LEU A 647 24.91 10.57 -28.09
N GLN A 648 26.10 10.98 -28.52
CA GLN A 648 26.64 10.64 -29.83
C GLN A 648 26.74 9.13 -30.01
N ARG A 649 27.27 8.43 -29.00
CA ARG A 649 27.36 6.98 -29.00
C ARG A 649 25.97 6.32 -29.00
N LYS A 650 25.03 6.83 -28.21
CA LYS A 650 23.67 6.27 -28.15
C LYS A 650 22.90 6.43 -29.46
N LEU A 651 23.12 7.53 -30.18
CA LEU A 651 22.37 7.86 -31.40
C LEU A 651 23.01 7.31 -32.68
N PHE A 652 24.34 7.26 -32.76
CA PHE A 652 25.03 7.03 -34.04
C PHE A 652 26.03 5.86 -34.04
N SER A 653 26.11 5.06 -32.98
CA SER A 653 27.10 3.97 -32.89
C SER A 653 26.89 2.78 -33.82
N GLU A 654 25.76 2.68 -34.52
CA GLU A 654 25.54 1.59 -35.49
C GLU A 654 25.91 1.96 -36.95
N ASN A 655 26.22 3.23 -37.25
CA ASN A 655 26.59 3.69 -38.60
C ASN A 655 27.95 4.42 -38.61
N THR A 656 29.05 3.71 -38.30
CA THR A 656 30.40 4.23 -38.54
C THR A 656 31.32 3.18 -39.14
N VAL A 657 31.07 2.86 -40.41
CA VAL A 657 32.14 2.60 -41.37
C VAL A 657 32.29 3.87 -42.21
N HIS A 658 33.50 4.43 -42.18
CA HIS A 658 33.98 5.61 -42.93
C HIS A 658 33.55 7.02 -42.46
N TRP A 659 34.15 7.49 -41.37
CA TRP A 659 34.72 8.85 -41.40
C TRP A 659 36.12 8.75 -42.02
N GLN A 660 36.22 8.91 -43.34
CA GLN A 660 37.50 9.26 -43.97
C GLN A 660 37.60 10.79 -44.02
N GLU A 661 38.72 11.28 -43.50
CA GLU A 661 39.20 12.66 -43.56
C GLU A 661 39.01 13.26 -44.95
N ARG A 662 38.33 14.42 -45.04
CA ARG A 662 38.66 15.53 -45.93
C ARG A 662 38.30 16.86 -45.30
#